data_AF-A0A6P0JST4-F1
#
_entry.id   AF-A0A6P0JST4-F1
#
_cell.length_a   1.000
_cell.length_b   1.000
_cell.length_c   1.000
_cell.angle_alpha   90.00
_cell.angle_beta   90.00
_cell.angle_gamma   90.00
#
_symmetry.space_group_name_H-M   'P 1'
#
loop_
_entity.id
_entity.type
_entity.pdbx_description
1 polymer ?
#
loop_
_entity_poly.entity_id
_entity_poly.type
_entity_poly.pdbx_seq_one_letter_code
_entity_poly.pdbx_strand_id
1 'polypeptide(L)'
;MIQPLANYFQLNRRYARSVNLERDIEQPAAVQGYIFTERSLEALRRILTGIQGKGSPAWTLTSVYGTGKSAFAHYVAALMAPLESEVRKTALSIAEKTLEGSRDYELLVKDIPPQGLVQAVATGAREPIGATILRGVQQGVERFWRYQGKQPPEQITQVLEGVSPEHPQEIIAAIKTLAEVSQTGVFLVVDELGKNLEYAAYQGGTADLYLLQQLAELAQDGQISLYVLGILHQAFGDYSQHLASVQRNEWAKIQGRFEDIPFTESAPQMMRLIAQAIQPQDSTKFSRALHQYAEDWVDCLRETLPGEEVTQELIMGVYPLHPLTALVLPTLCHRYAQNDRSLFTFLTSAEPFSLQRFLQNVPFDIHAFPTLKLDRLYDYFLAATGMGLAYRPHLQRWVEIQDLITDAKHLDEERLRVLKAIAILNLVTTTGVAKATRRLVTLALADNGVTVREDEVHPAIQQLLDQGVIHYRRQIDELRLWQGSDFNVDLELAKSLEGIQTPLAQLLSEFRPLKPVVAQRHSYKTGTLRYFERLYLEQDQDLSQLSCAEMESDGMIGYWLEDNIPADIPAHTADGKPFLLLPLTALNPLRLQAREYVALRQMQQEAPELQTDGVARKEIRYRVGEAEQRLMQTLEQS
;
A
#
# COMPACT_ATOMS: atom_id res chain seq x y z
N MET A 1 -31.75 -11.92 34.64
CA MET A 1 -30.45 -12.59 34.52
C MET A 1 -29.60 -11.76 33.58
N ILE A 2 -28.44 -11.32 34.05
CA ILE A 2 -27.44 -10.64 33.23
C ILE A 2 -26.94 -11.66 32.18
N GLN A 3 -27.06 -11.31 30.91
CA GLN A 3 -26.66 -12.15 29.78
C GLN A 3 -25.49 -11.49 29.04
N PRO A 4 -24.65 -12.27 28.32
CA PRO A 4 -23.58 -11.69 27.53
C PRO A 4 -24.15 -10.85 26.37
N LEU A 5 -23.38 -9.84 25.94
CA LEU A 5 -23.71 -9.00 24.78
C LEU A 5 -24.02 -9.80 23.51
N ALA A 6 -23.44 -11.00 23.33
CA ALA A 6 -23.70 -11.89 22.20
C ALA A 6 -25.17 -12.34 22.07
N ASN A 7 -25.99 -12.21 23.12
CA ASN A 7 -27.43 -12.48 23.07
C ASN A 7 -28.25 -11.28 22.55
N TYR A 8 -27.62 -10.11 22.46
CA TYR A 8 -28.25 -8.86 22.03
C TYR A 8 -27.71 -8.38 20.69
N PHE A 9 -26.49 -8.79 20.31
CA PHE A 9 -25.81 -8.39 19.10
C PHE A 9 -25.27 -9.60 18.34
N GLN A 10 -25.47 -9.58 17.03
CA GLN A 10 -24.94 -10.55 16.08
C GLN A 10 -24.04 -9.85 15.07
N LEU A 11 -22.97 -10.54 14.68
CA LEU A 11 -22.01 -10.05 13.71
C LEU A 11 -22.29 -10.67 12.34
N ASN A 12 -22.47 -9.84 11.33
CA ASN A 12 -22.70 -10.29 9.97
C ASN A 12 -21.38 -10.70 9.30
N ARG A 13 -21.25 -12.01 9.01
CA ARG A 13 -20.08 -12.56 8.29
C ARG A 13 -20.07 -12.31 6.79
N ARG A 14 -21.16 -11.77 6.22
CA ARG A 14 -21.26 -11.54 4.76
C ARG A 14 -20.24 -10.53 4.22
N TYR A 15 -19.61 -9.74 5.09
CA TYR A 15 -18.58 -8.77 4.72
C TYR A 15 -17.14 -9.33 4.66
N ALA A 16 -16.94 -10.63 4.94
CA ALA A 16 -15.65 -11.13 5.44
C ALA A 16 -14.76 -11.91 4.44
N ARG A 17 -15.04 -11.91 3.12
CA ARG A 17 -14.18 -12.62 2.17
C ARG A 17 -13.35 -11.66 1.32
N SER A 18 -12.02 -11.78 1.42
CA SER A 18 -11.11 -11.20 0.43
C SER A 18 -11.48 -11.71 -0.95
N VAL A 19 -11.78 -10.79 -1.86
CA VAL A 19 -12.15 -11.11 -3.24
C VAL A 19 -10.87 -11.29 -4.05
N ASN A 20 -10.74 -12.43 -4.71
CA ASN A 20 -9.75 -12.61 -5.77
C ASN A 20 -10.48 -12.42 -7.11
N LEU A 21 -10.11 -11.36 -7.84
CA LEU A 21 -10.81 -10.97 -9.07
C LEU A 21 -10.84 -12.09 -10.12
N GLU A 22 -9.74 -12.81 -10.36
CA GLU A 22 -9.72 -13.88 -11.37
C GLU A 22 -10.61 -15.07 -10.97
N ARG A 23 -10.54 -15.50 -9.71
CA ARG A 23 -11.24 -16.68 -9.22
C ARG A 23 -12.73 -16.42 -8.98
N ASP A 24 -13.06 -15.25 -8.47
CA ASP A 24 -14.37 -14.97 -7.89
C ASP A 24 -15.32 -14.26 -8.88
N ILE A 25 -14.84 -13.82 -10.05
CA ILE A 25 -15.60 -13.07 -11.08
C ILE A 25 -16.93 -13.66 -11.54
N GLU A 26 -17.08 -14.99 -11.49
CA GLU A 26 -18.33 -15.68 -11.86
C GLU A 26 -19.13 -16.14 -10.64
N GLN A 27 -18.73 -15.76 -9.43
CA GLN A 27 -19.33 -16.22 -8.17
C GLN A 27 -20.32 -15.18 -7.63
N PRO A 28 -21.66 -15.41 -7.70
CA PRO A 28 -22.63 -14.46 -7.15
C PRO A 28 -22.44 -14.22 -5.65
N ALA A 29 -22.01 -15.26 -4.93
CA ALA A 29 -21.71 -15.20 -3.51
C ALA A 29 -20.56 -14.22 -3.16
N ALA A 30 -19.67 -13.91 -4.11
CA ALA A 30 -18.58 -12.95 -3.92
C ALA A 30 -19.00 -11.49 -4.20
N VAL A 31 -20.14 -11.28 -4.87
CA VAL A 31 -20.78 -9.96 -5.04
C VAL A 31 -21.81 -9.71 -3.94
N GLN A 32 -22.46 -10.77 -3.46
CA GLN A 32 -23.53 -10.70 -2.49
C GLN A 32 -23.09 -9.99 -1.20
N GLY A 33 -23.78 -8.91 -0.86
CA GLY A 33 -23.48 -8.11 0.34
C GLY A 33 -22.46 -6.99 0.13
N TYR A 34 -22.05 -6.72 -1.13
CA TYR A 34 -21.34 -5.48 -1.46
C TYR A 34 -22.15 -4.26 -0.99
N ILE A 35 -21.46 -3.29 -0.37
CA ILE A 35 -22.05 -2.03 0.10
C ILE A 35 -21.39 -0.88 -0.62
N PHE A 36 -22.23 0.02 -1.12
CA PHE A 36 -21.79 1.31 -1.62
C PHE A 36 -21.32 2.21 -0.49
N THR A 37 -20.06 2.60 -0.55
CA THR A 37 -19.52 3.79 0.10
C THR A 37 -19.66 5.01 -0.80
N GLU A 38 -19.51 6.21 -0.25
CA GLU A 38 -19.51 7.44 -1.04
C GLU A 38 -18.41 7.44 -2.11
N ARG A 39 -17.20 6.93 -1.81
CA ARG A 39 -16.13 6.83 -2.82
C ARG A 39 -16.40 5.78 -3.87
N SER A 40 -16.99 4.65 -3.50
CA SER A 40 -17.39 3.65 -4.50
C SER A 40 -18.48 4.15 -5.44
N LEU A 41 -19.40 4.99 -4.95
CA LEU A 41 -20.40 5.66 -5.79
C LEU A 41 -19.76 6.71 -6.69
N GLU A 42 -18.84 7.51 -6.18
CA GLU A 42 -18.07 8.46 -6.98
C GLU A 42 -17.27 7.75 -8.09
N ALA A 43 -16.57 6.68 -7.74
CA ALA A 43 -15.83 5.85 -8.68
C ALA A 43 -16.75 5.23 -9.73
N LEU A 44 -17.89 4.67 -9.32
CA LEU A 44 -18.89 4.11 -10.23
C LEU A 44 -19.41 5.16 -11.20
N ARG A 45 -19.72 6.37 -10.73
CA ARG A 45 -20.19 7.48 -11.57
C ARG A 45 -19.17 7.88 -12.64
N ARG A 46 -17.89 7.94 -12.27
CA ARG A 46 -16.79 8.22 -13.22
C ARG A 46 -16.69 7.14 -14.29
N ILE A 47 -16.76 5.87 -13.88
CA ILE A 47 -16.76 4.72 -14.80
C ILE A 47 -17.96 4.77 -15.76
N LEU A 48 -19.17 4.98 -15.23
CA LEU A 48 -20.39 5.10 -16.04
C LEU A 48 -20.32 6.28 -17.01
N THR A 49 -19.76 7.41 -16.59
CA THR A 49 -19.57 8.59 -17.45
C THR A 49 -18.63 8.30 -18.62
N GLY A 50 -17.55 7.55 -18.39
CA GLY A 50 -16.66 7.08 -19.47
C GLY A 50 -17.34 6.08 -20.40
N ILE A 51 -18.18 5.18 -19.88
CA ILE A 51 -19.00 4.26 -20.71
C ILE A 51 -19.95 5.03 -21.64
N GLN A 52 -20.47 6.20 -21.20
CA GLN A 52 -21.27 7.07 -22.07
C GLN A 52 -20.45 7.85 -23.12
N GLY A 53 -19.12 7.70 -23.14
CA GLY A 53 -18.21 8.49 -23.99
C GLY A 53 -18.07 9.95 -23.56
N LYS A 54 -18.41 10.30 -22.30
CA LYS A 54 -18.39 11.68 -21.77
C LYS A 54 -17.27 11.92 -20.74
N GLY A 55 -16.32 11.01 -20.61
CA GLY A 55 -15.22 11.05 -19.64
C GLY A 55 -14.02 10.21 -20.09
N SER A 56 -13.08 9.97 -19.18
CA SER A 56 -11.96 9.05 -19.46
C SER A 56 -12.48 7.62 -19.62
N PRO A 57 -11.97 6.81 -20.57
CA PRO A 57 -12.24 5.38 -20.66
C PRO A 57 -11.15 4.51 -19.99
N ALA A 58 -10.12 5.15 -19.44
CA ALA A 58 -9.01 4.51 -18.76
C ALA A 58 -8.81 5.12 -17.37
N TRP A 59 -8.78 4.27 -16.34
CA TRP A 59 -8.74 4.66 -14.94
C TRP A 59 -7.70 3.90 -14.14
N THR A 60 -7.16 4.56 -13.12
CA THR A 60 -6.47 3.89 -12.02
C THR A 60 -7.27 4.05 -10.74
N LEU A 61 -7.44 2.95 -10.01
CA LEU A 61 -8.06 2.94 -8.68
C LEU A 61 -6.94 2.89 -7.65
N THR A 62 -6.70 4.02 -6.99
CA THR A 62 -5.54 4.19 -6.11
C THR A 62 -5.98 4.27 -4.66
N SER A 63 -5.55 3.31 -3.86
CA SER A 63 -5.53 3.43 -2.41
C SER A 63 -4.70 2.31 -1.82
N VAL A 64 -4.34 2.43 -0.57
CA VAL A 64 -3.63 1.42 0.18
C VAL A 64 -4.33 0.05 0.29
N TYR A 65 -3.58 -0.99 0.69
CA TYR A 65 -4.12 -2.35 0.88
C TYR A 65 -5.31 -2.39 1.85
N GLY A 66 -6.32 -3.22 1.56
CA GLY A 66 -7.42 -3.52 2.47
C GLY A 66 -8.61 -2.54 2.46
N THR A 67 -8.65 -1.60 1.51
CA THR A 67 -9.71 -0.58 1.37
C THR A 67 -10.93 -1.01 0.53
N GLY A 68 -10.93 -2.24 0.01
CA GLY A 68 -12.04 -2.77 -0.80
C GLY A 68 -11.94 -2.53 -2.32
N LYS A 69 -10.80 -2.05 -2.84
CA LYS A 69 -10.56 -1.86 -4.29
C LYS A 69 -10.96 -3.06 -5.15
N SER A 70 -10.42 -4.25 -4.84
CA SER A 70 -10.71 -5.47 -5.60
C SER A 70 -12.16 -5.91 -5.46
N ALA A 71 -12.81 -5.64 -4.32
CA ALA A 71 -14.24 -5.91 -4.14
C ALA A 71 -15.12 -4.96 -4.98
N PHE A 72 -14.76 -3.67 -5.04
CA PHE A 72 -15.42 -2.70 -5.93
C PHE A 72 -15.21 -3.05 -7.40
N ALA A 73 -13.98 -3.34 -7.82
CA ALA A 73 -13.69 -3.76 -9.18
C ALA A 73 -14.43 -5.04 -9.57
N HIS A 74 -14.58 -5.98 -8.63
CA HIS A 74 -15.37 -7.19 -8.83
C HIS A 74 -16.86 -6.86 -8.99
N TYR A 75 -17.39 -5.96 -8.16
CA TYR A 75 -18.77 -5.47 -8.28
C TYR A 75 -19.02 -4.78 -9.63
N VAL A 76 -18.11 -3.93 -10.10
CA VAL A 76 -18.20 -3.28 -11.41
C VAL A 76 -18.11 -4.32 -12.52
N ALA A 77 -17.16 -5.25 -12.46
CA ALA A 77 -17.06 -6.33 -13.42
C ALA A 77 -18.37 -7.13 -13.48
N ALA A 78 -18.97 -7.47 -12.33
CA ALA A 78 -20.24 -8.17 -12.24
C ALA A 78 -21.39 -7.44 -12.96
N LEU A 79 -21.43 -6.10 -12.89
CA LEU A 79 -22.39 -5.29 -13.65
C LEU A 79 -22.18 -5.39 -15.18
N MET A 80 -20.95 -5.64 -15.63
CA MET A 80 -20.59 -5.80 -17.05
C MET A 80 -20.82 -7.22 -17.58
N ALA A 81 -21.20 -8.20 -16.75
CA ALA A 81 -21.45 -9.57 -17.19
C ALA A 81 -22.73 -9.68 -18.06
N PRO A 82 -23.02 -10.82 -18.70
CA PRO A 82 -24.28 -11.02 -19.40
C PRO A 82 -25.48 -10.86 -18.46
N LEU A 83 -26.58 -10.27 -18.95
CA LEU A 83 -27.80 -10.01 -18.15
C LEU A 83 -28.40 -11.28 -17.53
N GLU A 84 -28.27 -12.41 -18.23
CA GLU A 84 -28.72 -13.72 -17.76
C GLU A 84 -27.86 -14.32 -16.65
N SER A 85 -26.66 -13.78 -16.41
CA SER A 85 -25.78 -14.28 -15.36
C SER A 85 -26.32 -13.93 -13.97
N GLU A 86 -26.27 -14.91 -13.06
CA GLU A 86 -26.67 -14.70 -11.66
C GLU A 86 -25.81 -13.63 -10.95
N VAL A 87 -24.56 -13.47 -11.41
CA VAL A 87 -23.63 -12.43 -10.93
C VAL A 87 -24.14 -11.03 -11.26
N ARG A 88 -24.54 -10.75 -12.51
CA ARG A 88 -25.12 -9.45 -12.89
C ARG A 88 -26.45 -9.19 -12.21
N LYS A 89 -27.33 -10.19 -12.12
CA LYS A 89 -28.61 -10.07 -11.40
C LYS A 89 -28.40 -9.69 -9.93
N THR A 90 -27.42 -10.32 -9.28
CA THR A 90 -27.04 -10.00 -7.89
C THR A 90 -26.51 -8.57 -7.78
N ALA A 91 -25.61 -8.15 -8.68
CA ALA A 91 -25.06 -6.80 -8.69
C ALA A 91 -26.13 -5.72 -8.93
N LEU A 92 -27.06 -5.97 -9.86
CA LEU A 92 -28.19 -5.09 -10.16
C LEU A 92 -29.16 -4.99 -8.99
N SER A 93 -29.46 -6.07 -8.27
CA SER A 93 -30.31 -6.00 -7.07
C SER A 93 -29.69 -5.14 -5.96
N ILE A 94 -28.36 -5.12 -5.83
CA ILE A 94 -27.65 -4.23 -4.90
C ILE A 94 -27.73 -2.78 -5.39
N ALA A 95 -27.55 -2.55 -6.70
CA ALA A 95 -27.69 -1.23 -7.32
C ALA A 95 -29.10 -0.69 -7.11
N GLU A 96 -30.13 -1.49 -7.38
CA GLU A 96 -31.53 -1.11 -7.23
C GLU A 96 -31.80 -0.63 -5.80
N LYS A 97 -31.48 -1.41 -4.78
CA LYS A 97 -31.71 -1.02 -3.37
C LYS A 97 -31.07 0.30 -2.96
N THR A 98 -29.98 0.69 -3.62
CA THR A 98 -29.17 1.86 -3.22
C THR A 98 -29.38 3.06 -4.14
N LEU A 99 -29.66 2.82 -5.42
CA LEU A 99 -29.64 3.78 -6.51
C LEU A 99 -30.98 3.86 -7.23
N GLU A 100 -32.04 3.24 -6.73
CA GLU A 100 -33.39 3.31 -7.31
C GLU A 100 -33.78 4.75 -7.63
N GLY A 101 -34.29 4.98 -8.84
CA GLY A 101 -34.72 6.31 -9.30
C GLY A 101 -33.58 7.31 -9.55
N SER A 102 -32.31 6.92 -9.38
CA SER A 102 -31.17 7.75 -9.75
C SER A 102 -30.81 7.60 -11.23
N ARG A 103 -30.18 8.65 -11.77
CA ARG A 103 -29.58 8.59 -13.12
C ARG A 103 -28.58 7.42 -13.24
N ASP A 104 -27.79 7.17 -12.20
CA ASP A 104 -26.75 6.14 -12.20
C ASP A 104 -27.35 4.74 -12.43
N TYR A 105 -28.49 4.44 -11.79
CA TYR A 105 -29.20 3.17 -11.99
C TYR A 105 -29.75 3.04 -13.41
N GLU A 106 -30.29 4.12 -13.97
CA GLU A 106 -30.75 4.09 -15.37
C GLU A 106 -29.62 3.79 -16.34
N LEU A 107 -28.42 4.35 -16.12
CA LEU A 107 -27.25 4.07 -16.95
C LEU A 107 -26.83 2.61 -16.88
N LEU A 108 -26.84 2.01 -15.67
CA LEU A 108 -26.52 0.59 -15.49
C LEU A 108 -27.44 -0.35 -16.26
N VAL A 109 -28.72 0.02 -16.38
CA VAL A 109 -29.73 -0.79 -17.08
C VAL A 109 -29.71 -0.53 -18.59
N LYS A 110 -29.49 0.71 -19.03
CA LYS A 110 -29.60 1.11 -20.45
C LYS A 110 -28.30 0.99 -21.24
N ASP A 111 -27.17 1.38 -20.66
CA ASP A 111 -25.93 1.62 -21.41
C ASP A 111 -25.01 0.38 -21.44
N ILE A 112 -25.30 -0.64 -20.62
CA ILE A 112 -24.56 -1.91 -20.63
C ILE A 112 -25.33 -2.94 -21.49
N PRO A 113 -24.75 -3.46 -22.58
CA PRO A 113 -25.42 -4.41 -23.48
C PRO A 113 -26.00 -5.63 -22.76
N PRO A 114 -27.13 -6.20 -23.21
CA PRO A 114 -27.70 -7.42 -22.62
C PRO A 114 -26.74 -8.61 -22.65
N GLN A 115 -25.94 -8.76 -23.71
CA GLN A 115 -24.88 -9.78 -23.77
C GLN A 115 -23.68 -9.51 -22.85
N GLY A 116 -23.62 -8.34 -22.20
CA GLY A 116 -22.48 -7.91 -21.41
C GLY A 116 -21.29 -7.46 -22.27
N LEU A 117 -20.19 -7.12 -21.60
CA LEU A 117 -18.89 -6.84 -22.17
C LEU A 117 -17.98 -8.08 -22.05
N VAL A 118 -16.93 -8.16 -22.86
CA VAL A 118 -15.88 -9.16 -22.64
C VAL A 118 -15.06 -8.73 -21.42
N GLN A 119 -15.15 -9.50 -20.33
CA GLN A 119 -14.45 -9.22 -19.08
C GLN A 119 -13.03 -9.81 -19.11
N ALA A 120 -12.05 -9.01 -19.52
CA ALA A 120 -10.63 -9.39 -19.48
C ALA A 120 -10.05 -9.00 -18.13
N VAL A 121 -10.00 -9.93 -17.17
CA VAL A 121 -9.59 -9.65 -15.79
C VAL A 121 -8.38 -10.48 -15.44
N ALA A 122 -7.33 -9.82 -14.96
CA ALA A 122 -6.11 -10.48 -14.51
C ALA A 122 -5.53 -9.82 -13.26
N THR A 123 -4.82 -10.61 -12.46
CA THR A 123 -4.02 -10.12 -11.33
C THR A 123 -2.56 -10.02 -11.75
N GLY A 124 -2.00 -8.82 -11.60
CA GLY A 124 -0.61 -8.51 -11.85
C GLY A 124 0.34 -9.38 -11.03
N ALA A 125 1.45 -9.73 -11.66
CA ALA A 125 2.59 -10.38 -11.05
C ALA A 125 3.86 -9.58 -11.38
N ARG A 126 5.01 -9.98 -10.81
CA ARG A 126 6.30 -9.38 -11.17
C ARG A 126 6.76 -9.95 -12.52
N GLU A 127 6.05 -9.55 -13.56
CA GLU A 127 6.19 -10.00 -14.94
C GLU A 127 5.87 -8.84 -15.91
N PRO A 128 6.22 -8.94 -17.21
CA PRO A 128 5.80 -7.98 -18.22
C PRO A 128 4.28 -7.78 -18.23
N ILE A 129 3.80 -6.55 -18.37
CA ILE A 129 2.36 -6.28 -18.31
C ILE A 129 1.61 -6.96 -19.46
N GLY A 130 2.26 -7.13 -20.60
CA GLY A 130 1.69 -7.86 -21.73
C GLY A 130 1.33 -9.30 -21.40
N ALA A 131 2.08 -9.97 -20.51
CA ALA A 131 1.77 -11.32 -20.06
C ALA A 131 0.50 -11.35 -19.20
N THR A 132 0.37 -10.39 -18.28
CA THR A 132 -0.82 -10.22 -17.44
C THR A 132 -2.06 -9.91 -18.28
N ILE A 133 -1.97 -8.98 -19.25
CA ILE A 133 -3.08 -8.62 -20.13
C ILE A 133 -3.48 -9.80 -21.00
N LEU A 134 -2.54 -10.49 -21.63
CA LEU A 134 -2.83 -11.63 -22.51
C LEU A 134 -3.56 -12.74 -21.75
N ARG A 135 -3.12 -13.05 -20.52
CA ARG A 135 -3.81 -13.98 -19.62
C ARG A 135 -5.25 -13.54 -19.34
N GLY A 136 -5.47 -12.27 -19.02
CA GLY A 136 -6.81 -11.72 -18.78
C GLY A 136 -7.71 -11.80 -20.03
N VAL A 137 -7.16 -11.49 -21.21
CA VAL A 137 -7.86 -11.57 -22.50
C VAL A 137 -8.24 -13.01 -22.84
N GLN A 138 -7.31 -13.96 -22.71
CA GLN A 138 -7.58 -15.39 -22.96
C GLN A 138 -8.72 -15.90 -22.07
N GLN A 139 -8.67 -15.62 -20.76
CA GLN A 139 -9.73 -16.00 -19.82
C GLN A 139 -11.08 -15.32 -20.15
N GLY A 140 -11.04 -14.04 -20.55
CA GLY A 140 -12.23 -13.28 -20.94
C GLY A 140 -12.90 -13.84 -22.20
N VAL A 141 -12.11 -14.24 -23.19
CA VAL A 141 -12.58 -14.89 -24.43
C VAL A 141 -13.27 -16.20 -24.10
N GLU A 142 -12.62 -17.11 -23.38
CA GLU A 142 -13.23 -18.39 -23.02
C GLU A 142 -14.55 -18.20 -22.27
N ARG A 143 -14.58 -17.28 -21.30
CA ARG A 143 -15.77 -17.00 -20.50
C ARG A 143 -16.92 -16.44 -21.34
N PHE A 144 -16.66 -15.45 -22.18
CA PHE A 144 -17.70 -14.75 -22.94
C PHE A 144 -18.46 -15.68 -23.89
N TRP A 145 -17.74 -16.51 -24.65
CA TRP A 145 -18.40 -17.47 -25.56
C TRP A 145 -19.01 -18.66 -24.83
N ARG A 146 -18.42 -19.12 -23.72
CA ARG A 146 -19.00 -20.17 -22.88
C ARG A 146 -20.39 -19.80 -22.35
N TYR A 147 -20.58 -18.56 -21.90
CA TYR A 147 -21.90 -18.07 -21.47
C TYR A 147 -22.95 -18.08 -22.58
N GLN A 148 -22.52 -17.92 -23.84
CA GLN A 148 -23.41 -18.03 -25.00
C GLN A 148 -23.62 -19.47 -25.49
N GLY A 149 -23.02 -20.47 -24.83
CA GLY A 149 -23.04 -21.87 -25.27
C GLY A 149 -22.28 -22.11 -26.58
N LYS A 150 -21.28 -21.28 -26.89
CA LYS A 150 -20.50 -21.31 -28.14
C LYS A 150 -19.01 -21.50 -27.86
N GLN A 151 -18.27 -21.95 -28.87
CA GLN A 151 -16.81 -21.89 -28.86
C GLN A 151 -16.34 -20.49 -29.31
N PRO A 152 -15.19 -20.01 -28.79
CA PRO A 152 -14.54 -18.82 -29.34
C PRO A 152 -14.29 -18.99 -30.86
N PRO A 153 -14.52 -17.96 -31.68
CA PRO A 153 -14.26 -18.03 -33.11
C PRO A 153 -12.78 -18.32 -33.42
N GLU A 154 -12.56 -19.04 -34.52
CA GLU A 154 -11.21 -19.44 -34.94
C GLU A 154 -10.29 -18.22 -35.15
N GLN A 155 -10.85 -17.11 -35.64
CA GLN A 155 -10.12 -15.87 -35.84
C GLN A 155 -9.46 -15.33 -34.55
N ILE A 156 -10.17 -15.34 -33.41
CA ILE A 156 -9.59 -14.81 -32.16
C ILE A 156 -8.65 -15.82 -31.48
N THR A 157 -8.93 -17.12 -31.61
CA THR A 157 -8.08 -18.18 -31.05
C THR A 157 -6.73 -18.23 -31.76
N GLN A 158 -6.71 -18.20 -33.10
CA GLN A 158 -5.47 -18.15 -33.88
C GLN A 158 -4.65 -16.88 -33.59
N VAL A 159 -5.30 -15.72 -33.45
CA VAL A 159 -4.60 -14.48 -33.10
C VAL A 159 -3.93 -14.64 -31.73
N LEU A 160 -4.66 -15.10 -30.71
CA LEU A 160 -4.13 -15.23 -29.35
C LEU A 160 -3.02 -16.28 -29.19
N GLU A 161 -3.01 -17.35 -29.99
CA GLU A 161 -1.93 -18.34 -30.01
C GLU A 161 -0.60 -17.77 -30.54
N GLY A 162 -0.67 -16.75 -31.41
CA GLY A 162 0.50 -16.11 -32.01
C GLY A 162 1.03 -14.88 -31.26
N VAL A 163 0.33 -14.38 -30.24
CA VAL A 163 0.75 -13.14 -29.54
C VAL A 163 1.91 -13.40 -28.60
N SER A 164 2.97 -12.61 -28.75
CA SER A 164 4.06 -12.52 -27.80
C SER A 164 3.76 -11.47 -26.70
N PRO A 165 3.91 -11.82 -25.40
CA PRO A 165 3.77 -10.88 -24.29
C PRO A 165 4.68 -9.65 -24.35
N GLU A 166 5.79 -9.74 -25.09
CA GLU A 166 6.80 -8.68 -25.21
C GLU A 166 6.53 -7.71 -26.38
N HIS A 167 5.50 -7.98 -27.19
CA HIS A 167 5.18 -7.22 -28.41
C HIS A 167 3.84 -6.47 -28.26
N PRO A 168 3.86 -5.20 -27.81
CA PRO A 168 2.65 -4.42 -27.56
C PRO A 168 1.67 -4.34 -28.74
N GLN A 169 2.19 -4.27 -29.98
CA GLN A 169 1.35 -4.15 -31.18
C GLN A 169 0.49 -5.40 -31.42
N GLU A 170 1.00 -6.60 -31.11
CA GLU A 170 0.26 -7.86 -31.27
C GLU A 170 -0.87 -7.95 -30.24
N ILE A 171 -0.63 -7.50 -29.01
CA ILE A 171 -1.64 -7.44 -27.95
C ILE A 171 -2.75 -6.45 -28.32
N ILE A 172 -2.38 -5.27 -28.83
CA ILE A 172 -3.35 -4.26 -29.31
C ILE A 172 -4.18 -4.81 -30.47
N ALA A 173 -3.56 -5.51 -31.43
CA ALA A 173 -4.28 -6.14 -32.53
C ALA A 173 -5.27 -7.21 -32.03
N ALA A 174 -4.86 -8.04 -31.07
CA ALA A 174 -5.72 -9.05 -30.45
C ALA A 174 -6.94 -8.44 -29.75
N ILE A 175 -6.78 -7.31 -29.04
CA ILE A 175 -7.89 -6.60 -28.40
C ILE A 175 -8.85 -6.01 -29.44
N LYS A 176 -8.34 -5.44 -30.54
CA LYS A 176 -9.18 -4.95 -31.65
C LYS A 176 -9.98 -6.09 -32.27
N THR A 177 -9.32 -7.19 -32.62
CA THR A 177 -9.98 -8.39 -33.15
C THR A 177 -11.02 -8.94 -32.16
N LEU A 178 -10.73 -8.94 -30.87
CA LEU A 178 -11.69 -9.36 -29.84
C LEU A 178 -12.95 -8.49 -29.85
N ALA A 179 -12.80 -7.16 -29.84
CA ALA A 179 -13.93 -6.24 -29.87
C ALA A 179 -14.78 -6.43 -31.16
N GLU A 180 -14.12 -6.56 -32.31
CA GLU A 180 -14.78 -6.82 -33.60
C GLU A 180 -15.54 -8.15 -33.60
N VAL A 181 -14.91 -9.24 -33.18
CA VAL A 181 -15.49 -10.59 -33.26
C VAL A 181 -16.58 -10.80 -32.20
N SER A 182 -16.44 -10.19 -31.03
CA SER A 182 -17.44 -10.25 -29.95
C SER A 182 -18.66 -9.35 -30.18
N GLN A 183 -18.54 -8.34 -31.06
CA GLN A 183 -19.58 -7.35 -31.34
C GLN A 183 -20.09 -6.66 -30.04
N THR A 184 -19.19 -6.44 -29.08
CA THR A 184 -19.42 -5.74 -27.82
C THR A 184 -18.11 -5.11 -27.34
N GLY A 185 -18.15 -4.35 -26.24
CA GLY A 185 -16.96 -3.75 -25.65
C GLY A 185 -16.11 -4.73 -24.83
N VAL A 186 -14.86 -4.33 -24.56
CA VAL A 186 -13.90 -5.05 -23.73
C VAL A 186 -13.68 -4.26 -22.43
N PHE A 187 -13.90 -4.90 -21.29
CA PHE A 187 -13.60 -4.35 -19.97
C PHE A 187 -12.34 -5.03 -19.43
N LEU A 188 -11.21 -4.34 -19.53
CA LEU A 188 -9.89 -4.79 -19.10
C LEU A 188 -9.63 -4.33 -17.66
N VAL A 189 -9.50 -5.27 -16.73
CA VAL A 189 -9.17 -5.00 -15.33
C VAL A 189 -7.85 -5.67 -14.98
N VAL A 190 -6.90 -4.87 -14.50
CA VAL A 190 -5.63 -5.36 -13.97
C VAL A 190 -5.58 -5.08 -12.47
N ASP A 191 -5.86 -6.11 -11.67
CA ASP A 191 -5.64 -6.05 -10.23
C ASP A 191 -4.15 -6.04 -9.93
N GLU A 192 -3.70 -5.42 -8.85
CA GLU A 192 -2.27 -5.39 -8.46
C GLU A 192 -1.34 -4.90 -9.60
N LEU A 193 -1.78 -3.94 -10.42
CA LEU A 193 -1.03 -3.38 -11.55
C LEU A 193 0.36 -2.86 -11.11
N GLY A 194 0.48 -2.46 -9.84
CA GLY A 194 1.73 -2.05 -9.21
C GLY A 194 2.88 -3.06 -9.36
N LYS A 195 2.58 -4.36 -9.39
CA LYS A 195 3.62 -5.39 -9.55
C LYS A 195 4.24 -5.41 -10.94
N ASN A 196 3.43 -5.17 -11.98
CA ASN A 196 3.91 -5.02 -13.35
C ASN A 196 4.70 -3.72 -13.50
N LEU A 197 4.22 -2.64 -12.86
CA LEU A 197 4.90 -1.34 -12.82
C LEU A 197 6.27 -1.44 -12.12
N GLU A 198 6.34 -2.11 -10.97
CA GLU A 198 7.60 -2.43 -10.29
C GLU A 198 8.54 -3.22 -11.20
N TYR A 199 8.04 -4.28 -11.85
CA TYR A 199 8.83 -5.09 -12.77
C TYR A 199 9.43 -4.25 -13.91
N ALA A 200 8.60 -3.44 -14.58
CA ALA A 200 9.03 -2.54 -15.65
C ALA A 200 10.08 -1.54 -15.17
N ALA A 201 9.95 -1.06 -13.93
CA ALA A 201 10.90 -0.11 -13.36
C ALA A 201 12.29 -0.73 -13.11
N TYR A 202 12.35 -1.97 -12.60
CA TYR A 202 13.62 -2.64 -12.31
C TYR A 202 14.33 -3.21 -13.55
N GLN A 203 13.58 -3.73 -14.52
CA GLN A 203 14.11 -4.42 -15.71
C GLN A 203 14.30 -3.49 -16.92
N GLY A 204 13.97 -2.19 -16.80
CA GLY A 204 14.08 -1.23 -17.92
C GLY A 204 13.03 -1.45 -19.03
N GLY A 205 11.86 -1.99 -18.68
CA GLY A 205 10.79 -2.40 -19.59
C GLY A 205 10.05 -1.22 -20.26
N THR A 206 10.69 -0.51 -21.19
CA THR A 206 10.07 0.56 -22.00
C THR A 206 8.87 0.05 -22.82
N ALA A 207 8.91 -1.21 -23.25
CA ALA A 207 7.81 -1.87 -23.98
C ALA A 207 6.53 -1.99 -23.14
N ASP A 208 6.64 -2.27 -21.84
CA ASP A 208 5.47 -2.39 -20.93
C ASP A 208 4.75 -1.05 -20.78
N LEU A 209 5.51 0.03 -20.61
CA LEU A 209 5.00 1.39 -20.51
C LEU A 209 4.33 1.84 -21.81
N TYR A 210 4.96 1.51 -22.94
CA TYR A 210 4.40 1.79 -24.26
C TYR A 210 3.09 1.04 -24.51
N LEU A 211 2.93 -0.18 -23.99
CA LEU A 211 1.66 -0.91 -24.07
C LEU A 211 0.55 -0.21 -23.29
N LEU A 212 0.80 0.24 -22.05
CA LEU A 212 -0.17 1.02 -21.28
C LEU A 212 -0.60 2.30 -21.99
N GLN A 213 0.35 2.99 -22.62
CA GLN A 213 0.03 4.16 -23.44
C GLN A 213 -0.90 3.80 -24.60
N GLN A 214 -0.56 2.77 -25.38
CA GLN A 214 -1.37 2.36 -26.53
C GLN A 214 -2.77 1.89 -26.12
N LEU A 215 -2.92 1.23 -24.97
CA LEU A 215 -4.23 0.85 -24.45
C LEU A 215 -5.09 2.07 -24.11
N ALA A 216 -4.52 3.07 -23.45
CA ALA A 216 -5.24 4.29 -23.13
C ALA A 216 -5.63 5.09 -24.39
N GLU A 217 -4.74 5.16 -25.39
CA GLU A 217 -5.03 5.78 -26.68
C GLU A 217 -6.12 5.03 -27.45
N LEU A 218 -6.04 3.69 -27.49
CA LEU A 218 -7.05 2.85 -28.14
C LEU A 218 -8.42 3.01 -27.48
N ALA A 219 -8.47 3.11 -26.15
CA ALA A 219 -9.69 3.35 -25.41
C ALA A 219 -10.30 4.74 -25.73
N GLN A 220 -9.47 5.76 -25.96
CA GLN A 220 -9.90 7.13 -26.25
C GLN A 220 -10.31 7.37 -27.71
N ASP A 221 -9.73 6.66 -28.68
CA ASP A 221 -10.00 6.86 -30.12
C ASP A 221 -11.44 6.47 -30.52
N GLY A 222 -12.14 5.69 -29.69
CA GLY A 222 -13.55 5.34 -29.90
C GLY A 222 -13.81 4.40 -31.09
N GLN A 223 -12.76 3.91 -31.77
CA GLN A 223 -12.87 2.88 -32.80
C GLN A 223 -13.46 1.57 -32.27
N ILE A 224 -13.14 1.26 -31.01
CA ILE A 224 -13.68 0.13 -30.25
C ILE A 224 -14.11 0.61 -28.87
N SER A 225 -15.09 -0.06 -28.27
CA SER A 225 -15.47 0.19 -26.88
C SER A 225 -14.51 -0.55 -25.94
N LEU A 226 -13.32 0.02 -25.70
CA LEU A 226 -12.35 -0.48 -24.73
C LEU A 226 -12.38 0.37 -23.46
N TYR A 227 -12.44 -0.31 -22.31
CA TYR A 227 -12.44 0.31 -20.99
C TYR A 227 -11.35 -0.33 -20.14
N VAL A 228 -10.48 0.48 -19.53
CA VAL A 228 -9.30 -0.01 -18.81
C VAL A 228 -9.34 0.43 -17.34
N LEU A 229 -9.23 -0.50 -16.41
CA LEU A 229 -9.17 -0.25 -14.97
C LEU A 229 -7.93 -0.91 -14.35
N GLY A 230 -6.94 -0.10 -13.97
CA GLY A 230 -5.78 -0.55 -13.20
C GLY A 230 -5.99 -0.35 -11.71
N ILE A 231 -5.61 -1.31 -10.86
CA ILE A 231 -5.74 -1.21 -9.40
C ILE A 231 -4.35 -1.06 -8.78
N LEU A 232 -4.14 -0.01 -7.97
CA LEU A 232 -2.85 0.39 -7.43
C LEU A 232 -2.89 0.68 -5.92
N HIS A 233 -1.75 0.47 -5.24
CA HIS A 233 -1.60 0.76 -3.81
C HIS A 233 -1.15 2.18 -3.47
N GLN A 234 -0.42 2.77 -4.40
CA GLN A 234 0.11 4.13 -4.36
C GLN A 234 -0.15 4.76 -5.73
N ALA A 235 -0.02 6.09 -5.81
CA ALA A 235 -0.29 6.77 -7.07
C ALA A 235 0.65 6.24 -8.16
N PHE A 236 0.19 6.27 -9.41
CA PHE A 236 0.94 5.78 -10.56
C PHE A 236 2.37 6.37 -10.61
N GLY A 237 2.53 7.65 -10.27
CA GLY A 237 3.83 8.34 -10.23
C GLY A 237 4.78 7.87 -9.14
N ASP A 238 4.30 7.31 -8.03
CA ASP A 238 5.14 6.91 -6.89
C ASP A 238 5.99 5.67 -7.21
N TYR A 239 5.55 4.83 -8.16
CA TYR A 239 6.35 3.73 -8.68
C TYR A 239 7.57 4.19 -9.49
N SER A 240 7.62 5.47 -9.90
CA SER A 240 8.71 6.04 -10.70
C SER A 240 9.86 6.65 -9.87
N GLN A 241 9.75 6.66 -8.53
CA GLN A 241 10.75 7.29 -7.65
C GLN A 241 12.16 6.70 -7.83
N HIS A 242 12.27 5.44 -8.23
CA HIS A 242 13.55 4.77 -8.44
C HIS A 242 14.04 4.84 -9.90
N LEU A 243 13.37 5.61 -10.76
CA LEU A 243 13.69 5.69 -12.20
C LEU A 243 14.53 6.92 -12.56
N ALA A 244 15.30 6.79 -13.64
CA ALA A 244 16.00 7.93 -14.25
C ALA A 244 15.01 8.99 -14.76
N SER A 245 15.44 10.25 -14.84
CA SER A 245 14.57 11.39 -15.20
C SER A 245 13.83 11.21 -16.54
N VAL A 246 14.49 10.62 -17.54
CA VAL A 246 13.89 10.34 -18.86
C VAL A 246 12.75 9.33 -18.73
N GLN A 247 12.94 8.27 -17.95
CA GLN A 247 11.90 7.29 -17.69
C GLN A 247 10.76 7.90 -16.87
N ARG A 248 11.05 8.70 -15.83
CA ARG A 248 10.00 9.41 -15.08
C ARG A 248 9.12 10.29 -15.97
N ASN A 249 9.69 10.94 -16.98
CA ASN A 249 8.92 11.74 -17.93
C ASN A 249 7.98 10.88 -18.79
N GLU A 250 8.41 9.70 -19.23
CA GLU A 250 7.52 8.73 -19.92
C GLU A 250 6.42 8.21 -18.98
N TRP A 251 6.73 7.98 -17.70
CA TRP A 251 5.74 7.60 -16.69
C TRP A 251 4.69 8.69 -16.45
N ALA A 252 5.12 9.96 -16.37
CA ALA A 252 4.20 11.09 -16.20
C ALA A 252 3.27 11.26 -17.41
N LYS A 253 3.75 11.01 -18.64
CA LYS A 253 2.93 11.03 -19.85
C LYS A 253 1.84 9.97 -19.82
N ILE A 254 2.16 8.76 -19.35
CA ILE A 254 1.18 7.67 -19.24
C ILE A 254 0.18 7.99 -18.14
N GLN A 255 0.63 8.46 -16.97
CA GLN A 255 -0.26 8.87 -15.89
C GLN A 255 -1.30 9.89 -16.37
N GLY A 256 -0.91 10.87 -17.18
CA GLY A 256 -1.85 11.87 -17.72
C GLY A 256 -2.94 11.30 -18.63
N ARG A 257 -2.85 10.03 -19.07
CA ARG A 257 -3.84 9.35 -19.92
C ARG A 257 -4.81 8.47 -19.14
N PHE A 258 -4.49 8.21 -17.87
CA PHE A 258 -5.38 7.53 -16.95
C PHE A 258 -5.99 8.56 -16.00
N GLU A 259 -7.29 8.48 -15.79
CA GLU A 259 -7.93 9.24 -14.72
C GLU A 259 -7.69 8.51 -13.39
N ASP A 260 -6.99 9.18 -12.45
CA ASP A 260 -6.78 8.61 -11.12
C ASP A 260 -8.02 8.81 -10.23
N ILE A 261 -8.54 7.71 -9.71
CA ILE A 261 -9.68 7.65 -8.80
C ILE A 261 -9.15 7.26 -7.41
N PRO A 262 -8.97 8.24 -6.49
CA PRO A 262 -8.57 7.94 -5.13
C PRO A 262 -9.67 7.16 -4.40
N PHE A 263 -9.34 5.98 -3.91
CA PHE A 263 -10.27 5.05 -3.24
C PHE A 263 -9.99 4.96 -1.74
N THR A 264 -9.80 6.12 -1.10
CA THR A 264 -9.59 6.25 0.35
C THR A 264 -10.83 6.83 1.00
N GLU A 265 -11.47 6.07 1.88
CA GLU A 265 -12.60 6.51 2.69
C GLU A 265 -12.14 7.37 3.88
N SER A 266 -13.00 8.28 4.36
CA SER A 266 -12.82 8.97 5.63
C SER A 266 -13.07 8.03 6.82
N ALA A 267 -12.57 8.40 8.01
CA ALA A 267 -12.78 7.60 9.21
C ALA A 267 -14.29 7.41 9.55
N PRO A 268 -15.17 8.45 9.46
CA PRO A 268 -16.61 8.28 9.64
C PRO A 268 -17.26 7.35 8.61
N GLN A 269 -16.81 7.39 7.35
CA GLN A 269 -17.33 6.48 6.31
C GLN A 269 -16.98 5.02 6.65
N MET A 270 -15.76 4.76 7.13
CA MET A 270 -15.39 3.42 7.57
C MET A 270 -16.13 3.00 8.85
N MET A 271 -16.44 3.93 9.76
CA MET A 271 -17.33 3.66 10.89
C MET A 271 -18.74 3.24 10.42
N ARG A 272 -19.28 3.84 9.35
CA ARG A 272 -20.57 3.42 8.78
C ARG A 272 -20.49 1.98 8.28
N LEU A 273 -19.38 1.56 7.67
CA LEU A 273 -19.17 0.17 7.27
C LEU A 273 -19.09 -0.78 8.48
N ILE A 274 -18.40 -0.39 9.55
CA ILE A 274 -18.36 -1.14 10.81
C ILE A 274 -19.78 -1.29 11.38
N ALA A 275 -20.58 -0.23 11.38
CA ALA A 275 -21.95 -0.23 11.89
C ALA A 275 -22.84 -1.25 11.16
N GLN A 276 -22.66 -1.42 9.85
CA GLN A 276 -23.42 -2.43 9.08
C GLN A 276 -23.04 -3.87 9.43
N ALA A 277 -21.85 -4.10 9.97
CA ALA A 277 -21.40 -5.42 10.41
C ALA A 277 -22.00 -5.85 11.76
N ILE A 278 -22.51 -4.92 12.56
CA ILE A 278 -23.06 -5.16 13.89
C ILE A 278 -24.59 -5.05 13.84
N GLN A 279 -25.30 -6.16 14.09
CA GLN A 279 -26.76 -6.19 14.07
C GLN A 279 -27.33 -6.43 15.47
N PRO A 280 -28.22 -5.57 15.97
CA PRO A 280 -28.97 -5.87 17.19
C PRO A 280 -30.03 -6.95 16.92
N GLN A 281 -30.10 -7.98 17.77
CA GLN A 281 -31.09 -9.06 17.66
C GLN A 281 -32.47 -8.66 18.22
N ASP A 282 -32.51 -7.81 19.25
CA ASP A 282 -33.74 -7.31 19.86
C ASP A 282 -33.50 -5.94 20.53
N SER A 283 -33.31 -4.91 19.70
CA SER A 283 -33.00 -3.54 20.17
C SER A 283 -34.15 -2.89 20.94
N THR A 284 -35.37 -3.39 20.83
CA THR A 284 -36.57 -2.78 21.43
C THR A 284 -36.46 -2.65 22.95
N LYS A 285 -35.76 -3.58 23.60
CA LYS A 285 -35.58 -3.64 25.05
C LYS A 285 -34.66 -2.56 25.63
N PHE A 286 -33.74 -2.03 24.83
CA PHE A 286 -32.71 -1.08 25.29
C PHE A 286 -32.54 0.13 24.35
N SER A 287 -33.40 0.28 23.33
CA SER A 287 -33.31 1.33 22.31
C SER A 287 -33.27 2.73 22.92
N ARG A 288 -34.13 3.05 23.90
CA ARG A 288 -34.12 4.38 24.54
C ARG A 288 -32.79 4.68 25.25
N ALA A 289 -32.25 3.71 25.97
CA ALA A 289 -30.99 3.87 26.68
C ALA A 289 -29.80 3.96 25.70
N LEU A 290 -29.85 3.22 24.58
CA LEU A 290 -28.88 3.32 23.50
C LEU A 290 -28.93 4.69 22.79
N HIS A 291 -30.13 5.25 22.59
CA HIS A 291 -30.31 6.59 22.06
C HIS A 291 -29.66 7.64 22.97
N GLN A 292 -29.91 7.56 24.28
CA GLN A 292 -29.29 8.47 25.25
C GLN A 292 -27.77 8.33 25.25
N TYR A 293 -27.26 7.09 25.31
CA TYR A 293 -25.83 6.81 25.21
C TYR A 293 -25.21 7.44 23.95
N ALA A 294 -25.89 7.34 22.81
CA ALA A 294 -25.41 7.91 21.56
C ALA A 294 -25.44 9.45 21.55
N GLU A 295 -26.48 10.06 22.11
CA GLU A 295 -26.60 11.52 22.24
C GLU A 295 -25.49 12.09 23.13
N ASP A 296 -25.27 11.46 24.30
CA ASP A 296 -24.19 11.82 25.23
C ASP A 296 -22.81 11.82 24.54
N TRP A 297 -22.56 10.83 23.68
CA TRP A 297 -21.31 10.74 22.92
C TRP A 297 -21.22 11.76 21.80
N VAL A 298 -22.31 12.02 21.07
CA VAL A 298 -22.32 13.01 19.99
C VAL A 298 -22.00 14.39 20.55
N ASP A 299 -22.63 14.79 21.65
CA ASP A 299 -22.39 16.09 22.28
C ASP A 299 -20.94 16.22 22.74
N CYS A 300 -20.41 15.17 23.39
CA CYS A 300 -19.03 15.15 23.88
C CYS A 300 -17.98 15.17 22.74
N LEU A 301 -18.21 14.40 21.67
CA LEU A 301 -17.25 14.26 20.57
C LEU A 301 -17.31 15.44 19.60
N ARG A 302 -18.44 16.12 19.45
CA ARG A 302 -18.54 17.32 18.59
C ARG A 302 -17.56 18.41 19.02
N GLU A 303 -17.36 18.59 20.32
CA GLU A 303 -16.40 19.55 20.87
C GLU A 303 -14.95 19.08 20.69
N THR A 304 -14.73 17.76 20.75
CA THR A 304 -13.38 17.16 20.79
C THR A 304 -12.83 16.83 19.39
N LEU A 305 -13.70 16.57 18.41
CA LEU A 305 -13.39 16.18 17.04
C LEU A 305 -14.08 17.13 16.03
N PRO A 306 -13.69 18.41 15.98
CA PRO A 306 -14.33 19.39 15.11
C PRO A 306 -14.17 19.00 13.63
N GLY A 307 -15.28 18.96 12.90
CA GLY A 307 -15.32 18.65 11.46
C GLY A 307 -15.55 17.18 11.11
N GLU A 308 -15.57 16.27 12.09
CA GLU A 308 -15.97 14.88 11.85
C GLU A 308 -17.50 14.75 11.89
N GLU A 309 -18.10 14.14 10.86
CA GLU A 309 -19.55 13.85 10.82
C GLU A 309 -19.90 12.65 11.72
N VAL A 310 -19.96 12.89 13.03
CA VAL A 310 -20.41 11.89 14.01
C VAL A 310 -21.89 12.13 14.32
N THR A 311 -22.77 11.26 13.80
CA THR A 311 -24.21 11.32 14.06
C THR A 311 -24.65 10.32 15.13
N GLN A 312 -25.84 10.53 15.70
CA GLN A 312 -26.41 9.62 16.69
C GLN A 312 -26.58 8.21 16.11
N GLU A 313 -27.07 8.09 14.88
CA GLU A 313 -27.28 6.81 14.20
C GLU A 313 -25.95 6.06 14.02
N LEU A 314 -24.87 6.77 13.71
CA LEU A 314 -23.55 6.18 13.56
C LEU A 314 -23.04 5.61 14.90
N ILE A 315 -23.16 6.37 15.99
CA ILE A 315 -22.75 5.92 17.33
C ILE A 315 -23.57 4.71 17.78
N MET A 316 -24.88 4.73 17.54
CA MET A 316 -25.75 3.58 17.82
C MET A 316 -25.33 2.35 17.00
N GLY A 317 -25.00 2.55 15.72
CA GLY A 317 -24.64 1.48 14.81
C GLY A 317 -23.32 0.80 15.14
N VAL A 318 -22.33 1.52 15.68
CA VAL A 318 -21.03 0.94 16.04
C VAL A 318 -21.01 0.28 17.42
N TYR A 319 -22.03 0.49 18.27
CA TYR A 319 -22.12 -0.18 19.58
C TYR A 319 -22.18 -1.71 19.39
N PRO A 320 -21.36 -2.52 20.13
CA PRO A 320 -20.66 -2.18 21.38
C PRO A 320 -19.16 -1.86 21.24
N LEU A 321 -18.73 -1.32 20.10
CA LEU A 321 -17.44 -0.65 20.03
C LEU A 321 -17.55 0.73 20.70
N HIS A 322 -16.50 1.12 21.39
CA HIS A 322 -16.37 2.50 21.85
C HIS A 322 -16.25 3.43 20.63
N PRO A 323 -16.85 4.64 20.61
CA PRO A 323 -16.78 5.53 19.46
C PRO A 323 -15.37 5.81 18.96
N LEU A 324 -14.44 6.11 19.88
CA LEU A 324 -13.03 6.32 19.53
C LEU A 324 -12.35 5.04 19.02
N THR A 325 -12.73 3.85 19.51
CA THR A 325 -12.25 2.57 18.96
C THR A 325 -12.72 2.42 17.51
N ALA A 326 -14.00 2.66 17.23
CA ALA A 326 -14.55 2.57 15.89
C ALA A 326 -13.92 3.60 14.92
N LEU A 327 -13.58 4.79 15.42
CA LEU A 327 -12.91 5.84 14.66
C LEU A 327 -11.48 5.45 14.25
N VAL A 328 -10.69 4.87 15.17
CA VAL A 328 -9.26 4.62 14.92
C VAL A 328 -8.94 3.24 14.36
N LEU A 329 -9.83 2.26 14.57
CA LEU A 329 -9.67 0.87 14.11
C LEU A 329 -9.36 0.77 12.61
N PRO A 330 -10.03 1.48 11.69
CA PRO A 330 -9.70 1.53 10.27
C PRO A 330 -8.23 1.83 9.99
N THR A 331 -7.74 2.92 10.57
CA THR A 331 -6.37 3.41 10.35
C THR A 331 -5.34 2.44 10.89
N LEU A 332 -5.60 1.81 12.05
CA LEU A 332 -4.73 0.78 12.59
C LEU A 332 -4.66 -0.46 11.70
N CYS A 333 -5.82 -0.96 11.25
CA CYS A 333 -5.86 -2.10 10.33
C CYS A 333 -5.08 -1.79 9.06
N HIS A 334 -5.26 -0.59 8.51
CA HIS A 334 -4.55 -0.16 7.33
C HIS A 334 -3.03 -0.10 7.53
N ARG A 335 -2.54 0.51 8.63
CA ARG A 335 -1.10 0.74 8.84
C ARG A 335 -0.34 -0.47 9.36
N TYR A 336 -0.96 -1.27 10.22
CA TYR A 336 -0.26 -2.28 11.01
C TYR A 336 -0.72 -3.72 10.72
N ALA A 337 -1.82 -3.91 9.98
CA ALA A 337 -2.28 -5.25 9.61
C ALA A 337 -1.91 -5.55 8.15
N GLN A 338 -0.89 -6.39 7.95
CA GLN A 338 -0.61 -7.02 6.66
C GLN A 338 -0.74 -8.55 6.80
N ASN A 339 -1.14 -9.21 5.71
CA ASN A 339 -1.26 -10.66 5.54
C ASN A 339 -2.48 -11.29 6.24
N ASP A 340 -3.70 -11.03 5.73
CA ASP A 340 -4.96 -11.73 6.07
C ASP A 340 -5.76 -11.28 7.31
N ARG A 341 -5.25 -10.33 8.11
CA ARG A 341 -5.95 -9.80 9.30
C ARG A 341 -6.54 -8.42 9.04
N SER A 342 -7.70 -8.38 8.40
CA SER A 342 -8.40 -7.12 8.08
C SER A 342 -9.23 -6.59 9.25
N LEU A 343 -9.79 -5.38 9.10
CA LEU A 343 -10.87 -4.85 9.94
C LEU A 343 -11.98 -5.90 10.18
N PHE A 344 -12.31 -6.71 9.17
CA PHE A 344 -13.31 -7.76 9.29
C PHE A 344 -12.87 -8.95 10.15
N THR A 345 -11.57 -9.27 10.15
CA THR A 345 -11.02 -10.33 11.02
C THR A 345 -11.19 -9.94 12.48
N PHE A 346 -10.90 -8.68 12.84
CA PHE A 346 -11.16 -8.16 14.18
C PHE A 346 -12.65 -8.22 14.56
N LEU A 347 -13.54 -7.83 13.63
CA LEU A 347 -14.97 -7.79 13.90
C LEU A 347 -15.59 -9.19 14.04
N THR A 348 -15.24 -10.14 13.18
CA THR A 348 -16.04 -11.36 12.97
C THR A 348 -15.37 -12.68 13.37
N SER A 349 -14.05 -12.67 13.62
CA SER A 349 -13.31 -13.88 14.01
C SER A 349 -13.36 -14.14 15.51
N ALA A 350 -13.06 -15.38 15.92
CA ALA A 350 -12.97 -15.79 17.32
C ALA A 350 -11.55 -15.68 17.90
N GLU A 351 -10.69 -14.84 17.30
CA GLU A 351 -9.34 -14.56 17.79
C GLU A 351 -9.36 -13.93 19.21
N PRO A 352 -8.30 -14.11 20.02
CA PRO A 352 -8.20 -13.43 21.32
C PRO A 352 -8.42 -11.91 21.19
N PHE A 353 -9.14 -11.32 22.14
CA PHE A 353 -9.45 -9.88 22.19
C PHE A 353 -10.31 -9.32 21.03
N SER A 354 -10.76 -10.15 20.07
CA SER A 354 -11.66 -9.72 18.99
C SER A 354 -13.02 -9.20 19.50
N LEU A 355 -13.76 -8.50 18.64
CA LEU A 355 -15.13 -8.06 18.98
C LEU A 355 -16.04 -9.25 19.27
N GLN A 356 -15.94 -10.35 18.50
CA GLN A 356 -16.74 -11.55 18.77
C GLN A 356 -16.48 -12.11 20.17
N ARG A 357 -15.20 -12.15 20.62
CA ARG A 357 -14.85 -12.59 21.98
C ARG A 357 -15.34 -11.60 23.04
N PHE A 358 -15.32 -10.31 22.74
CA PHE A 358 -15.89 -9.28 23.64
C PHE A 358 -17.39 -9.53 23.85
N LEU A 359 -18.16 -9.71 22.78
CA LEU A 359 -19.59 -9.98 22.85
C LEU A 359 -19.92 -11.22 23.70
N GLN A 360 -19.13 -12.29 23.55
CA GLN A 360 -19.36 -13.56 24.26
C GLN A 360 -19.08 -13.49 25.77
N ASN A 361 -18.14 -12.64 26.18
CA ASN A 361 -17.61 -12.64 27.54
C ASN A 361 -18.11 -11.49 28.41
N VAL A 362 -18.61 -10.41 27.80
CA VAL A 362 -18.99 -9.20 28.53
C VAL A 362 -20.49 -9.23 28.87
N PRO A 363 -20.84 -9.18 30.17
CA PRO A 363 -22.23 -9.08 30.60
C PRO A 363 -22.85 -7.76 30.17
N PHE A 364 -24.12 -7.78 29.77
CA PHE A 364 -24.89 -6.58 29.44
C PHE A 364 -25.96 -6.28 30.50
N ASP A 365 -26.01 -5.02 30.91
CA ASP A 365 -27.05 -4.43 31.77
C ASP A 365 -27.60 -3.19 31.05
N ILE A 366 -28.91 -2.97 31.08
CA ILE A 366 -29.52 -1.77 30.49
C ILE A 366 -29.09 -0.46 31.18
N HIS A 367 -28.52 -0.55 32.38
CA HIS A 367 -27.98 0.58 33.13
C HIS A 367 -26.48 0.80 32.91
N ALA A 368 -25.79 -0.11 32.22
CA ALA A 368 -24.37 -0.01 31.92
C ALA A 368 -24.09 -0.47 30.49
N PHE A 369 -23.53 0.41 29.65
CA PHE A 369 -23.24 0.14 28.25
C PHE A 369 -21.74 -0.16 28.07
N PRO A 370 -21.26 -1.39 28.39
CA PRO A 370 -19.86 -1.71 28.27
C PRO A 370 -19.44 -1.69 26.80
N THR A 371 -18.28 -1.10 26.56
CA THR A 371 -17.73 -0.95 25.20
C THR A 371 -16.33 -1.52 25.09
N LEU A 372 -15.97 -1.94 23.88
CA LEU A 372 -14.59 -2.32 23.56
C LEU A 372 -13.78 -1.03 23.31
N LYS A 373 -12.89 -0.73 24.26
CA LYS A 373 -12.07 0.50 24.32
C LYS A 373 -10.67 0.31 23.71
N LEU A 374 -9.91 1.41 23.60
CA LEU A 374 -8.60 1.43 22.94
C LEU A 374 -7.56 0.53 23.63
N ASP A 375 -7.64 0.40 24.95
CA ASP A 375 -6.78 -0.49 25.73
C ASP A 375 -6.91 -1.96 25.31
N ARG A 376 -8.13 -2.44 25.10
CA ARG A 376 -8.38 -3.80 24.60
C ARG A 376 -8.07 -3.93 23.11
N LEU A 377 -8.24 -2.85 22.34
CA LEU A 377 -7.84 -2.81 20.93
C LEU A 377 -6.32 -2.99 20.79
N TYR A 378 -5.53 -2.37 21.66
CA TYR A 378 -4.09 -2.59 21.74
C TYR A 378 -3.75 -4.07 21.95
N ASP A 379 -4.41 -4.73 22.91
CA ASP A 379 -4.17 -6.15 23.19
C ASP A 379 -4.50 -7.06 22.00
N TYR A 380 -5.53 -6.71 21.21
CA TYR A 380 -5.82 -7.41 19.96
C TYR A 380 -4.67 -7.30 18.97
N PHE A 381 -4.21 -6.09 18.67
CA PHE A 381 -3.11 -5.90 17.73
C PHE A 381 -1.80 -6.52 18.24
N LEU A 382 -1.54 -6.49 19.55
CA LEU A 382 -0.38 -7.17 20.16
C LEU A 382 -0.44 -8.69 19.97
N ALA A 383 -1.61 -9.31 20.24
CA ALA A 383 -1.80 -10.74 20.02
C ALA A 383 -1.75 -11.11 18.53
N ALA A 384 -2.20 -10.21 17.65
CA ALA A 384 -2.27 -10.43 16.21
C ALA A 384 -0.93 -10.23 15.48
N THR A 385 0.00 -9.46 16.03
CA THR A 385 1.21 -9.04 15.31
C THR A 385 2.39 -10.02 15.42
N GLY A 386 2.43 -10.90 16.43
CA GLY A 386 3.42 -11.98 16.55
C GLY A 386 4.90 -11.53 16.55
N MET A 387 5.84 -12.48 16.45
CA MET A 387 7.29 -12.19 16.49
C MET A 387 7.88 -11.65 15.16
N GLY A 388 7.08 -11.53 14.09
CA GLY A 388 7.55 -11.17 12.74
C GLY A 388 7.77 -9.68 12.47
N LEU A 389 7.56 -8.82 13.47
CA LEU A 389 7.50 -7.35 13.31
C LEU A 389 8.86 -6.66 13.22
N ALA A 390 9.94 -7.34 13.63
CA ALA A 390 11.25 -6.75 13.81
C ALA A 390 11.92 -6.25 12.51
N TYR A 391 11.39 -6.61 11.33
CA TYR A 391 12.02 -6.35 10.03
C TYR A 391 11.34 -5.25 9.20
N ARG A 392 10.35 -4.53 9.73
CA ARG A 392 9.64 -3.49 8.95
C ARG A 392 9.77 -2.10 9.58
N PRO A 393 10.27 -1.10 8.84
CA PRO A 393 10.50 0.25 9.36
C PRO A 393 9.27 0.92 9.99
N HIS A 394 8.09 0.78 9.37
CA HIS A 394 6.82 1.32 9.89
C HIS A 394 6.32 0.63 11.18
N LEU A 395 6.87 -0.55 11.53
CA LEU A 395 6.51 -1.30 12.72
C LEU A 395 7.49 -1.06 13.88
N GLN A 396 8.55 -0.28 13.69
CA GLN A 396 9.51 0.00 14.75
C GLN A 396 8.90 0.81 15.91
N ARG A 397 8.03 1.78 15.59
CA ARG A 397 7.24 2.50 16.62
C ARG A 397 6.34 1.56 17.42
N TRP A 398 5.76 0.56 16.78
CA TRP A 398 4.96 -0.47 17.44
C TRP A 398 5.82 -1.30 18.42
N VAL A 399 7.02 -1.72 17.99
CA VAL A 399 7.97 -2.47 18.83
C VAL A 399 8.38 -1.68 20.06
N GLU A 400 8.70 -0.39 19.93
CA GLU A 400 9.11 0.43 21.08
C GLU A 400 7.98 0.65 22.09
N ILE A 401 6.76 0.92 21.60
CA ILE A 401 5.57 0.99 22.45
C ILE A 401 5.35 -0.34 23.17
N GLN A 402 5.54 -1.46 22.47
CA GLN A 402 5.41 -2.79 23.05
C GLN A 402 6.46 -3.05 24.13
N ASP A 403 7.71 -2.69 23.90
CA ASP A 403 8.80 -2.85 24.88
C ASP A 403 8.51 -1.99 26.12
N LEU A 404 8.16 -0.72 25.93
CA LEU A 404 7.81 0.19 27.03
C LEU A 404 6.62 -0.31 27.85
N ILE A 405 5.54 -0.74 27.20
CA ILE A 405 4.37 -1.28 27.90
C ILE A 405 4.71 -2.61 28.57
N THR A 406 5.61 -3.42 27.99
CA THR A 406 6.09 -4.67 28.60
C THR A 406 6.90 -4.41 29.86
N ASP A 407 7.80 -3.44 29.83
CA ASP A 407 8.58 -3.02 31.00
C ASP A 407 7.66 -2.41 32.08
N ALA A 408 6.61 -1.70 31.68
CA ALA A 408 5.61 -1.10 32.55
C ALA A 408 4.57 -2.10 33.11
N LYS A 409 4.63 -3.40 32.82
CA LYS A 409 3.66 -4.42 33.29
C LYS A 409 3.55 -4.54 34.82
N HIS A 410 4.52 -4.00 35.56
CA HIS A 410 4.50 -3.95 37.02
C HIS A 410 3.61 -2.84 37.60
N LEU A 411 3.14 -1.90 36.76
CA LEU A 411 2.19 -0.85 37.16
C LEU A 411 0.78 -1.43 37.38
N ASP A 412 -0.08 -0.69 38.06
CA ASP A 412 -1.49 -1.10 38.22
C ASP A 412 -2.27 -1.06 36.90
N GLU A 413 -3.44 -1.69 36.92
CA GLU A 413 -4.30 -1.86 35.76
C GLU A 413 -4.72 -0.53 35.13
N GLU A 414 -5.02 0.50 35.93
CA GLU A 414 -5.47 1.78 35.40
C GLU A 414 -4.37 2.51 34.64
N ARG A 415 -3.15 2.55 35.21
CA ARG A 415 -1.98 3.10 34.50
C ARG A 415 -1.66 2.34 33.22
N LEU A 416 -1.78 1.01 33.22
CA LEU A 416 -1.61 0.20 32.01
C LEU A 416 -2.66 0.53 30.95
N ARG A 417 -3.93 0.72 31.34
CA ARG A 417 -5.00 1.11 30.40
C ARG A 417 -4.74 2.49 29.78
N VAL A 418 -4.26 3.45 30.58
CA VAL A 418 -3.84 4.78 30.10
C VAL A 418 -2.69 4.65 29.08
N LEU A 419 -1.65 3.87 29.38
CA LEU A 419 -0.54 3.66 28.45
C LEU A 419 -1.00 3.05 27.12
N LYS A 420 -1.88 2.04 27.16
CA LYS A 420 -2.42 1.40 25.96
C LYS A 420 -3.30 2.34 25.13
N ALA A 421 -4.08 3.21 25.79
CA ALA A 421 -4.86 4.23 25.09
C ALA A 421 -3.96 5.26 24.39
N ILE A 422 -2.93 5.77 25.08
CA ILE A 422 -1.93 6.68 24.49
C ILE A 422 -1.22 5.99 23.32
N ALA A 423 -0.83 4.72 23.48
CA ALA A 423 -0.20 3.92 22.44
C ALA A 423 -1.01 3.89 21.15
N ILE A 424 -2.28 3.53 21.24
CA ILE A 424 -3.15 3.44 20.06
C ILE A 424 -3.30 4.81 19.38
N LEU A 425 -3.54 5.87 20.14
CA LEU A 425 -3.67 7.21 19.59
C LEU A 425 -2.37 7.65 18.90
N ASN A 426 -1.21 7.44 19.53
CA ASN A 426 0.10 7.75 18.96
C ASN A 426 0.42 6.93 17.69
N LEU A 427 -0.01 5.66 17.61
CA LEU A 427 0.18 4.80 16.44
C LEU A 427 -0.69 5.22 15.26
N VAL A 428 -1.90 5.70 15.54
CA VAL A 428 -2.86 6.18 14.55
C VAL A 428 -2.39 7.50 13.97
N THR A 429 -2.02 8.46 14.81
CA THR A 429 -1.50 9.73 14.35
C THR A 429 -0.81 10.52 15.45
N THR A 430 0.16 11.33 15.05
CA THR A 430 0.76 12.37 15.90
C THR A 430 0.15 13.75 15.61
N THR A 431 -0.69 13.87 14.57
CA THR A 431 -1.32 15.10 14.11
C THR A 431 -2.81 14.92 13.80
N GLY A 432 -3.62 15.97 13.94
CA GLY A 432 -5.05 15.91 13.63
C GLY A 432 -5.93 15.42 14.78
N VAL A 433 -7.17 15.02 14.46
CA VAL A 433 -8.27 14.87 15.44
C VAL A 433 -8.10 13.70 16.43
N ALA A 434 -7.36 12.65 16.05
CA ALA A 434 -7.10 11.49 16.91
C ALA A 434 -5.78 11.58 17.71
N LYS A 435 -5.22 12.78 17.86
CA LYS A 435 -3.99 13.02 18.63
C LYS A 435 -4.21 12.72 20.12
N ALA A 436 -3.21 12.13 20.79
CA ALA A 436 -3.25 11.75 22.20
C ALA A 436 -3.22 12.97 23.16
N THR A 437 -4.30 13.74 23.21
CA THR A 437 -4.50 14.80 24.20
C THR A 437 -4.93 14.21 25.54
N ARG A 438 -4.77 14.96 26.65
CA ARG A 438 -5.29 14.53 27.96
C ARG A 438 -6.78 14.22 27.87
N ARG A 439 -7.56 15.12 27.26
CA ARG A 439 -9.01 14.95 27.07
C ARG A 439 -9.35 13.69 26.27
N LEU A 440 -8.70 13.46 25.14
CA LEU A 440 -9.01 12.32 24.27
C LEU A 440 -8.64 10.98 24.92
N VAL A 441 -7.53 10.92 25.66
CA VAL A 441 -7.13 9.74 26.43
C VAL A 441 -8.16 9.43 27.52
N THR A 442 -8.63 10.45 28.24
CA THR A 442 -9.68 10.27 29.25
C THR A 442 -10.99 9.77 28.61
N LEU A 443 -11.41 10.38 27.50
CA LEU A 443 -12.60 9.93 26.77
C LEU A 443 -12.47 8.51 26.23
N ALA A 444 -11.28 8.09 25.78
CA ALA A 444 -11.04 6.73 25.28
C ALA A 444 -11.22 5.64 26.34
N LEU A 445 -11.21 6.00 27.62
CA LEU A 445 -11.39 5.09 28.75
C LEU A 445 -12.77 5.21 29.42
N ALA A 446 -13.56 6.23 29.07
CA ALA A 446 -14.89 6.50 29.63
C ALA A 446 -15.94 5.50 29.14
N ASP A 447 -16.98 5.29 29.94
CA ASP A 447 -18.12 4.41 29.60
C ASP A 447 -19.26 5.14 28.89
N ASN A 448 -19.35 6.47 29.05
CA ASN A 448 -20.30 7.34 28.37
C ASN A 448 -19.71 8.75 28.19
N GLY A 449 -20.39 9.60 27.42
CA GLY A 449 -19.94 10.98 27.15
C GLY A 449 -20.12 11.97 28.31
N VAL A 450 -20.72 11.56 29.44
CA VAL A 450 -21.12 12.45 30.56
C VAL A 450 -20.25 12.24 31.81
N THR A 451 -20.19 11.03 32.33
CA THR A 451 -19.34 10.64 33.47
C THR A 451 -17.97 10.24 32.96
N VAL A 452 -17.17 11.26 32.66
CA VAL A 452 -15.77 11.09 32.27
C VAL A 452 -14.95 10.85 33.55
N ARG A 453 -14.21 9.73 33.63
CA ARG A 453 -13.40 9.33 34.81
C ARG A 453 -12.14 10.19 35.00
N GLU A 454 -12.27 11.51 34.97
CA GLU A 454 -11.16 12.46 35.07
C GLU A 454 -10.41 12.31 36.39
N ASP A 455 -11.14 12.11 37.50
CA ASP A 455 -10.58 11.95 38.85
C ASP A 455 -9.69 10.71 39.00
N GLU A 456 -9.82 9.72 38.12
CA GLU A 456 -9.06 8.47 38.15
C GLU A 456 -7.95 8.47 37.08
N VAL A 457 -8.28 8.94 35.87
CA VAL A 457 -7.35 8.97 34.73
C VAL A 457 -6.30 10.08 34.85
N HIS A 458 -6.66 11.28 35.33
CA HIS A 458 -5.70 12.39 35.42
C HIS A 458 -4.56 12.11 36.42
N PRO A 459 -4.81 11.56 37.62
CA PRO A 459 -3.74 11.12 38.50
C PRO A 459 -2.84 10.06 37.85
N ALA A 460 -3.40 9.08 37.14
CA ALA A 460 -2.62 8.06 36.44
C ALA A 460 -1.71 8.68 35.36
N ILE A 461 -2.22 9.61 34.55
CA ILE A 461 -1.41 10.36 33.57
C ILE A 461 -0.29 11.13 34.28
N GLN A 462 -0.59 11.81 35.40
CA GLN A 462 0.40 12.60 36.12
C GLN A 462 1.51 11.73 36.70
N GLN A 463 1.17 10.58 37.31
CA GLN A 463 2.15 9.63 37.80
C GLN A 463 3.05 9.08 36.69
N LEU A 464 2.50 8.78 35.51
CA LEU A 464 3.28 8.31 34.37
C LEU A 464 4.23 9.40 33.84
N LEU A 465 3.82 10.67 33.87
CA LEU A 465 4.69 11.82 33.54
C LEU A 465 5.81 11.97 34.56
N ASP A 466 5.50 11.89 35.86
CA ASP A 466 6.47 12.05 36.95
C ASP A 466 7.51 10.93 36.95
N GLN A 467 7.12 9.72 36.55
CA GLN A 467 7.99 8.56 36.36
C GLN A 467 8.79 8.60 35.05
N GLY A 468 8.51 9.55 34.16
CA GLY A 468 9.16 9.68 32.85
C GLY A 468 8.80 8.58 31.86
N VAL A 469 7.74 7.80 32.12
CA VAL A 469 7.24 6.74 31.23
C VAL A 469 6.57 7.36 29.99
N ILE A 470 5.91 8.52 30.16
CA ILE A 470 5.33 9.30 29.07
C ILE A 470 5.88 10.73 29.07
N HIS A 471 5.78 11.39 27.92
CA HIS A 471 6.25 12.77 27.73
C HIS A 471 5.11 13.68 27.26
N TYR A 472 5.11 14.93 27.71
CA TYR A 472 4.08 15.90 27.37
C TYR A 472 4.63 17.06 26.54
N ARG A 473 4.12 17.22 25.31
CA ARG A 473 4.44 18.33 24.40
C ARG A 473 3.43 19.46 24.57
N ARG A 474 3.76 20.41 25.44
CA ARG A 474 2.88 21.53 25.82
C ARG A 474 2.38 22.37 24.64
N GLN A 475 3.23 22.61 23.62
CA GLN A 475 2.89 23.48 22.49
C GLN A 475 1.72 22.96 21.64
N ILE A 476 1.55 21.64 21.58
CA ILE A 476 0.55 20.99 20.75
C ILE A 476 -0.38 20.09 21.57
N ASP A 477 -0.36 20.16 22.89
CA ASP A 477 -1.14 19.31 23.81
C ASP A 477 -1.11 17.81 23.43
N GLU A 478 0.07 17.19 23.47
CA GLU A 478 0.26 15.79 23.07
C GLU A 478 1.00 14.99 24.15
N LEU A 479 0.44 13.84 24.54
CA LEU A 479 1.09 12.80 25.32
C LEU A 479 1.77 11.81 24.37
N ARG A 480 3.05 11.52 24.60
CA ARG A 480 3.85 10.56 23.82
C ARG A 480 4.50 9.49 24.68
N LEU A 481 4.63 8.30 24.12
CA LEU A 481 5.36 7.18 24.72
C LEU A 481 6.86 7.15 24.39
N TRP A 482 7.34 7.99 23.46
CA TRP A 482 8.76 8.02 23.09
C TRP A 482 9.31 9.44 22.95
N GLN A 483 10.63 9.56 23.02
CA GLN A 483 11.38 10.78 22.73
C GLN A 483 11.88 10.71 21.29
N GLY A 484 11.47 11.67 20.44
CA GLY A 484 11.89 11.71 19.03
C GLY A 484 10.96 12.55 18.16
N SER A 485 11.50 13.18 17.12
CA SER A 485 10.74 13.98 16.16
C SER A 485 9.86 13.09 15.27
N ASP A 486 9.01 13.67 14.43
CA ASP A 486 8.31 12.92 13.38
C ASP A 486 9.21 12.75 12.14
N PHE A 487 10.47 12.35 12.35
CA PHE A 487 11.44 12.18 11.28
C PHE A 487 10.98 11.05 10.35
N ASN A 488 10.53 11.44 9.15
CA ASN A 488 10.12 10.50 8.13
C ASN A 488 11.35 10.19 7.25
N VAL A 489 11.96 9.02 7.49
CA VAL A 489 13.16 8.57 6.77
C VAL A 489 12.91 8.53 5.26
N ASP A 490 11.72 8.12 4.81
CA ASP A 490 11.40 8.02 3.38
C ASP A 490 11.31 9.40 2.72
N LEU A 491 10.67 10.37 3.39
CA LEU A 491 10.58 11.74 2.91
C LEU A 491 11.96 12.40 2.83
N GLU A 492 12.79 12.21 3.85
CA GLU A 492 14.13 12.80 3.90
C GLU A 492 15.10 12.09 2.95
N LEU A 493 14.96 10.78 2.74
CA LEU A 493 15.71 10.03 1.73
C LEU A 493 15.38 10.54 0.32
N ALA A 494 14.10 10.75 0.00
CA ALA A 494 13.69 11.29 -1.29
C ALA A 494 14.31 12.67 -1.54
N LYS A 495 14.28 13.57 -0.55
CA LYS A 495 14.94 14.88 -0.63
C LYS A 495 16.46 14.78 -0.79
N SER A 496 17.10 13.89 -0.03
CA SER A 496 18.56 13.67 -0.11
C SER A 496 18.97 13.16 -1.50
N LEU A 497 18.21 12.22 -2.06
CA LEU A 497 18.43 11.68 -3.40
C LEU A 497 18.32 12.73 -4.50
N GLU A 498 17.42 13.71 -4.38
CA GLU A 498 17.32 14.82 -5.33
C GLU A 498 18.58 15.70 -5.34
N GLY A 499 19.25 15.84 -4.20
CA GLY A 499 20.47 16.63 -4.04
C GLY A 499 21.75 15.95 -4.55
N ILE A 500 21.78 14.64 -4.71
CA ILE A 500 22.98 13.89 -5.13
C ILE A 500 23.14 13.95 -6.65
N GLN A 501 23.99 14.87 -7.12
CA GLN A 501 24.38 15.01 -8.52
C GLN A 501 25.79 14.45 -8.81
N THR A 502 26.48 13.95 -7.79
CA THR A 502 27.86 13.43 -7.89
C THR A 502 27.96 12.26 -8.88
N PRO A 503 29.00 12.21 -9.73
CA PRO A 503 29.26 11.09 -10.65
C PRO A 503 29.45 9.75 -9.92
N LEU A 504 29.11 8.63 -10.58
CA LEU A 504 29.08 7.32 -9.92
C LEU A 504 30.48 6.86 -9.54
N ALA A 505 31.49 7.14 -10.37
CA ALA A 505 32.88 6.79 -10.06
C ALA A 505 33.35 7.48 -8.77
N GLN A 506 32.97 8.74 -8.57
CA GLN A 506 33.34 9.50 -7.37
C GLN A 506 32.61 8.94 -6.14
N LEU A 507 31.30 8.67 -6.24
CA LEU A 507 30.53 8.06 -5.15
C LEU A 507 31.12 6.70 -4.74
N LEU A 508 31.38 5.82 -5.70
CA LEU A 508 31.94 4.50 -5.42
C LEU A 508 33.38 4.60 -4.89
N SER A 509 34.20 5.51 -5.40
CA SER A 509 35.58 5.69 -4.91
C SER A 509 35.64 6.15 -3.45
N GLU A 510 34.73 7.04 -3.03
CA GLU A 510 34.69 7.55 -1.66
C GLU A 510 34.04 6.56 -0.69
N PHE A 511 32.91 5.96 -1.07
CA PHE A 511 32.11 5.14 -0.18
C PHE A 511 32.46 3.64 -0.26
N ARG A 512 33.07 3.19 -1.37
CA ARG A 512 33.47 1.79 -1.64
C ARG A 512 34.80 1.70 -2.41
N PRO A 513 35.92 2.19 -1.85
CA PRO A 513 37.21 2.11 -2.53
C PRO A 513 37.61 0.65 -2.84
N LEU A 514 38.08 0.43 -4.07
CA LEU A 514 38.57 -0.87 -4.50
C LEU A 514 39.95 -1.14 -3.93
N LYS A 515 40.12 -2.27 -3.23
CA LYS A 515 41.44 -2.73 -2.75
C LYS A 515 42.29 -3.23 -3.91
N PRO A 516 43.62 -3.19 -3.91
CA PRO A 516 44.42 -3.82 -4.97
C PRO A 516 44.13 -5.31 -5.14
N VAL A 517 44.31 -5.84 -6.35
CA VAL A 517 44.11 -7.27 -6.66
C VAL A 517 45.43 -7.96 -6.98
N VAL A 518 45.64 -9.13 -6.39
CA VAL A 518 46.85 -9.94 -6.61
C VAL A 518 46.63 -10.89 -7.78
N ALA A 519 47.62 -11.00 -8.67
CA ALA A 519 47.66 -12.02 -9.71
C ALA A 519 47.99 -13.40 -9.10
N GLN A 520 47.03 -13.99 -8.36
CA GLN A 520 47.26 -15.18 -7.53
C GLN A 520 47.87 -16.35 -8.31
N ARG A 521 47.32 -16.68 -9.49
CA ARG A 521 47.84 -17.76 -10.34
C ARG A 521 49.30 -17.55 -10.75
N HIS A 522 49.69 -16.31 -11.04
CA HIS A 522 51.08 -15.98 -11.39
C HIS A 522 51.98 -16.13 -10.16
N SER A 523 51.55 -15.59 -9.01
CA SER A 523 52.28 -15.68 -7.75
C SER A 523 52.55 -17.14 -7.35
N TYR A 524 51.53 -18.00 -7.42
CA TYR A 524 51.70 -19.43 -7.13
C TYR A 524 52.65 -20.16 -8.10
N LYS A 525 52.66 -19.78 -9.38
CA LYS A 525 53.49 -20.44 -10.39
C LYS A 525 54.95 -19.99 -10.38
N THR A 526 55.20 -18.73 -10.07
CA THR A 526 56.52 -18.08 -10.24
C THR A 526 57.19 -17.70 -8.93
N GLY A 527 56.46 -17.72 -7.81
CA GLY A 527 56.93 -17.22 -6.52
C GLY A 527 57.06 -15.70 -6.44
N THR A 528 56.70 -14.97 -7.50
CA THR A 528 56.76 -13.49 -7.54
C THR A 528 55.37 -12.90 -7.35
N LEU A 529 55.18 -12.16 -6.26
CA LEU A 529 53.96 -11.39 -6.01
C LEU A 529 53.85 -10.30 -7.06
N ARG A 530 52.73 -10.27 -7.78
CA ARG A 530 52.36 -9.16 -8.66
C ARG A 530 50.96 -8.68 -8.30
N TYR A 531 50.77 -7.38 -8.17
CA TYR A 531 49.48 -6.81 -7.80
C TYR A 531 49.14 -5.57 -8.64
N PHE A 532 47.83 -5.38 -8.84
CA PHE A 532 47.29 -4.32 -9.67
C PHE A 532 46.40 -3.41 -8.82
N GLU A 533 46.59 -2.11 -8.99
CA GLU A 533 45.67 -1.10 -8.47
C GLU A 533 44.32 -1.16 -9.19
N ARG A 534 43.26 -0.73 -8.51
CA ARG A 534 41.89 -0.77 -9.03
C ARG A 534 41.19 0.55 -8.81
N LEU A 535 40.46 1.02 -9.81
CA LEU A 535 39.75 2.30 -9.79
C LEU A 535 38.48 2.25 -10.63
N TYR A 536 37.53 3.11 -10.25
CA TYR A 536 36.33 3.39 -11.02
C TYR A 536 36.60 4.53 -12.01
N LEU A 537 36.14 4.38 -13.24
CA LEU A 537 36.37 5.32 -14.34
C LEU A 537 35.05 5.70 -15.04
N GLU A 538 34.97 6.95 -15.48
CA GLU A 538 33.86 7.56 -16.25
C GLU A 538 34.44 8.49 -17.34
N GLN A 539 33.61 8.98 -18.25
CA GLN A 539 34.00 9.70 -19.47
C GLN A 539 34.80 11.00 -19.26
N ASP A 540 34.65 11.65 -18.11
CA ASP A 540 35.33 12.91 -17.79
C ASP A 540 36.83 12.74 -17.49
N GLN A 541 37.37 11.51 -17.52
CA GLN A 541 38.76 11.22 -17.23
C GLN A 541 39.57 10.88 -18.49
N ASP A 542 40.73 11.53 -18.66
CA ASP A 542 41.68 11.21 -19.70
C ASP A 542 42.45 9.92 -19.33
N LEU A 543 42.10 8.82 -19.99
CA LEU A 543 42.72 7.50 -19.77
C LEU A 543 44.24 7.50 -20.01
N SER A 544 44.76 8.39 -20.87
CA SER A 544 46.18 8.47 -21.19
C SER A 544 47.01 9.08 -20.06
N GLN A 545 46.38 9.78 -19.12
CA GLN A 545 47.02 10.46 -17.98
C GLN A 545 46.96 9.64 -16.68
N LEU A 546 46.33 8.46 -16.70
CA LEU A 546 46.24 7.60 -15.52
C LEU A 546 47.62 7.11 -15.10
N SER A 547 47.90 7.13 -13.80
CA SER A 547 49.16 6.63 -13.21
C SER A 547 48.87 5.90 -11.90
N CYS A 548 49.67 4.87 -11.60
CA CYS A 548 49.54 4.15 -10.33
C CYS A 548 49.93 5.06 -9.16
N ALA A 549 49.13 5.04 -8.09
CA ALA A 549 49.40 5.81 -6.88
C ALA A 549 50.61 5.25 -6.11
N GLU A 550 50.78 3.93 -6.11
CA GLU A 550 51.89 3.24 -5.48
C GLU A 550 52.98 2.85 -6.49
N MET A 551 54.22 3.19 -6.16
CA MET A 551 55.37 2.89 -7.01
C MET A 551 55.57 1.37 -7.20
N GLU A 552 55.23 0.57 -6.18
CA GLU A 552 55.37 -0.89 -6.16
C GLU A 552 54.26 -1.64 -6.93
N SER A 553 53.17 -0.95 -7.32
CA SER A 553 52.12 -1.57 -8.13
C SER A 553 52.65 -2.03 -9.48
N ASP A 554 52.21 -3.18 -9.97
CA ASP A 554 52.64 -3.76 -11.24
C ASP A 554 51.75 -3.38 -12.42
N GLY A 555 50.65 -2.66 -12.16
CA GLY A 555 49.70 -2.25 -13.17
C GLY A 555 48.38 -1.77 -12.58
N MET A 556 47.43 -1.49 -13.47
CA MET A 556 46.17 -0.86 -13.10
C MET A 556 44.99 -1.50 -13.82
N ILE A 557 43.87 -1.65 -13.10
CA ILE A 557 42.59 -2.10 -13.63
C ILE A 557 41.55 -0.99 -13.40
N GLY A 558 41.03 -0.44 -14.49
CA GLY A 558 39.92 0.49 -14.49
C GLY A 558 38.59 -0.23 -14.69
N TYR A 559 37.61 0.04 -13.84
CA TYR A 559 36.23 -0.41 -14.00
C TYR A 559 35.42 0.72 -14.63
N TRP A 560 34.97 0.51 -15.85
CA TRP A 560 34.27 1.51 -16.64
C TRP A 560 32.77 1.51 -16.34
N LEU A 561 32.25 2.67 -15.94
CA LEU A 561 30.90 2.84 -15.40
C LEU A 561 29.90 3.46 -16.39
N GLU A 562 30.20 3.39 -17.70
CA GLU A 562 29.32 3.91 -18.75
C GLU A 562 29.07 2.90 -19.87
N ASP A 563 27.91 3.00 -20.51
CA ASP A 563 27.51 2.10 -21.61
C ASP A 563 28.42 2.27 -22.84
N ASN A 564 28.94 3.48 -23.06
CA ASN A 564 29.81 3.79 -24.18
C ASN A 564 31.26 3.50 -23.81
N ILE A 565 31.77 2.36 -24.26
CA ILE A 565 33.18 2.00 -24.07
C ILE A 565 34.06 2.92 -24.96
N PRO A 566 35.15 3.52 -24.43
CA PRO A 566 36.07 4.33 -25.20
C PRO A 566 36.68 3.54 -26.36
N ALA A 567 36.75 4.17 -27.54
CA ALA A 567 37.31 3.53 -28.73
C ALA A 567 38.84 3.36 -28.66
N ASP A 568 39.52 4.28 -27.96
CA ASP A 568 40.97 4.25 -27.77
C ASP A 568 41.29 4.00 -26.28
N ILE A 569 41.74 2.79 -26.00
CA ILE A 569 42.11 2.35 -24.65
C ILE A 569 43.63 2.14 -24.63
N PRO A 570 44.38 2.92 -23.85
CA PRO A 570 45.83 2.80 -23.82
C PRO A 570 46.25 1.44 -23.26
N ALA A 571 47.31 0.84 -23.80
CA ALA A 571 47.84 -0.43 -23.28
C ALA A 571 48.56 -0.25 -21.93
N HIS A 572 49.04 0.98 -21.65
CA HIS A 572 49.84 1.33 -20.50
C HIS A 572 49.38 2.63 -19.85
N THR A 573 49.57 2.74 -18.54
CA THR A 573 49.44 3.98 -17.77
C THR A 573 50.55 4.98 -18.17
N ALA A 574 50.41 6.24 -17.79
CA ALA A 574 51.38 7.30 -18.04
C ALA A 574 52.78 7.00 -17.45
N ASP A 575 52.85 6.21 -16.36
CA ASP A 575 54.08 5.70 -15.76
C ASP A 575 54.60 4.39 -16.38
N GLY A 576 54.03 3.98 -17.52
CA GLY A 576 54.51 2.86 -18.33
C GLY A 576 54.11 1.47 -17.82
N LYS A 577 53.18 1.38 -16.87
CA LYS A 577 52.70 0.10 -16.32
C LYS A 577 51.51 -0.44 -17.12
N PRO A 578 51.30 -1.77 -17.19
CA PRO A 578 50.12 -2.35 -17.84
C PRO A 578 48.79 -1.77 -17.34
N PHE A 579 47.90 -1.41 -18.26
CA PHE A 579 46.54 -0.95 -17.98
C PHE A 579 45.50 -1.89 -18.58
N LEU A 580 44.44 -2.15 -17.83
CA LEU A 580 43.28 -2.94 -18.26
C LEU A 580 42.01 -2.17 -17.97
N LEU A 581 41.10 -2.10 -18.95
CA LEU A 581 39.77 -1.53 -18.77
C LEU A 581 38.72 -2.65 -18.78
N LEU A 582 37.88 -2.70 -17.76
CA LEU A 582 36.79 -3.66 -17.61
C LEU A 582 35.44 -2.92 -17.66
N PRO A 583 34.64 -3.08 -18.72
CA PRO A 583 33.29 -2.54 -18.76
C PRO A 583 32.38 -3.30 -17.80
N LEU A 584 31.63 -2.57 -16.99
CA LEU A 584 30.64 -3.13 -16.10
C LEU A 584 29.27 -3.20 -16.77
N THR A 585 28.49 -4.22 -16.40
CA THR A 585 27.09 -4.35 -16.81
C THR A 585 26.14 -3.88 -15.71
N ALA A 586 24.84 -3.74 -16.01
CA ALA A 586 23.81 -3.32 -15.05
C ALA A 586 24.10 -1.96 -14.35
N LEU A 587 24.61 -0.99 -15.12
CA LEU A 587 25.02 0.33 -14.62
C LEU A 587 23.88 1.15 -13.97
N ASN A 588 22.66 1.02 -14.48
CA ASN A 588 21.50 1.74 -13.92
C ASN A 588 21.12 1.25 -12.51
N PRO A 589 20.90 -0.06 -12.27
CA PRO A 589 20.76 -0.59 -10.92
C PRO A 589 21.90 -0.19 -9.99
N LEU A 590 23.14 -0.27 -10.47
CA LEU A 590 24.33 0.09 -9.70
C LEU A 590 24.30 1.58 -9.28
N ARG A 591 23.95 2.48 -10.21
CA ARG A 591 23.87 3.92 -9.96
C ARG A 591 22.80 4.25 -8.92
N LEU A 592 21.62 3.64 -9.02
CA LEU A 592 20.52 3.87 -8.09
C LEU A 592 20.87 3.42 -6.67
N GLN A 593 21.38 2.19 -6.54
CA GLN A 593 21.74 1.63 -5.24
C GLN A 593 22.92 2.37 -4.60
N ALA A 594 23.90 2.81 -5.40
CA ALA A 594 25.01 3.62 -4.89
C ALA A 594 24.51 4.95 -4.32
N ARG A 595 23.60 5.64 -5.03
CA ARG A 595 23.00 6.89 -4.55
C ARG A 595 22.16 6.70 -3.30
N GLU A 596 21.34 5.65 -3.24
CA GLU A 596 20.54 5.31 -2.05
C GLU A 596 21.43 5.03 -0.85
N TYR A 597 22.48 4.22 -1.02
CA TYR A 597 23.45 3.92 0.03
C TYR A 597 24.15 5.19 0.55
N VAL A 598 24.59 6.06 -0.36
CA VAL A 598 25.25 7.33 -0.02
C VAL A 598 24.29 8.25 0.73
N ALA A 599 23.07 8.44 0.23
CA ALA A 599 22.04 9.26 0.87
C ALA A 599 21.78 8.80 2.31
N LEU A 600 21.55 7.50 2.50
CA LEU A 600 21.33 6.92 3.83
C LEU A 600 22.54 7.08 4.75
N ARG A 601 23.77 6.94 4.24
CA ARG A 601 24.99 7.11 5.03
C ARG A 601 25.23 8.58 5.40
N GLN A 602 24.96 9.52 4.50
CA GLN A 602 25.01 10.96 4.79
C GLN A 602 23.98 11.33 5.84
N MET A 603 22.72 10.90 5.69
CA MET A 603 21.68 11.09 6.70
C MET A 603 22.11 10.55 8.06
N GLN A 604 22.69 9.35 8.11
CA GLN A 604 23.21 8.75 9.35
C GLN A 604 24.25 9.64 10.07
N GLN A 605 25.05 10.38 9.31
CA GLN A 605 26.14 11.22 9.84
C GLN A 605 25.69 12.66 10.15
N GLU A 606 24.80 13.22 9.33
CA GLU A 606 24.54 14.66 9.28
C GLU A 606 23.18 15.08 9.84
N ALA A 607 22.18 14.18 9.87
CA ALA A 607 20.82 14.56 10.25
C ALA A 607 20.72 14.88 11.78
N PRO A 608 20.46 16.13 12.17
CA PRO A 608 20.44 16.53 13.58
C PRO A 608 19.31 15.86 14.37
N GLU A 609 18.21 15.51 13.71
CA GLU A 609 17.07 14.81 14.30
C GLU A 609 17.47 13.44 14.86
N LEU A 610 18.43 12.77 14.23
CA LEU A 610 18.92 11.45 14.69
C LEU A 610 19.68 11.53 16.02
N GLN A 611 20.11 12.71 16.46
CA GLN A 611 20.75 12.87 17.77
C GLN A 611 19.76 12.70 18.91
N THR A 612 18.49 13.05 18.68
CA THR A 612 17.41 13.01 19.68
C THR A 612 16.41 11.88 19.41
N ASP A 613 16.34 11.37 18.17
CA ASP A 613 15.47 10.28 17.77
C ASP A 613 16.26 8.94 17.66
N GLY A 614 16.15 8.11 18.70
CA GLY A 614 16.78 6.80 18.72
C GLY A 614 16.16 5.80 17.74
N VAL A 615 14.89 6.01 17.35
CA VAL A 615 14.11 5.16 16.44
C VAL A 615 14.63 5.33 15.03
N ALA A 616 14.61 6.57 14.54
CA ALA A 616 15.09 6.96 13.22
C ALA A 616 16.57 6.59 13.08
N ARG A 617 17.36 6.71 14.15
CA ARG A 617 18.78 6.30 14.14
C ARG A 617 18.94 4.79 13.93
N LYS A 618 18.14 3.96 14.60
CA LYS A 618 18.16 2.49 14.42
C LYS A 618 17.64 2.12 13.03
N GLU A 619 16.57 2.75 12.57
CA GLU A 619 15.97 2.53 11.25
C GLU A 619 16.96 2.82 10.12
N ILE A 620 17.58 4.00 10.14
CA ILE A 620 18.61 4.39 9.16
C ILE A 620 19.79 3.43 9.22
N ARG A 621 20.25 3.04 10.42
CA ARG A 621 21.36 2.07 10.54
C ARG A 621 21.02 0.73 9.88
N TYR A 622 19.79 0.24 10.07
CA TYR A 622 19.33 -0.98 9.41
C TYR A 622 19.29 -0.81 7.89
N ARG A 623 18.66 0.26 7.39
CA ARG A 623 18.56 0.55 5.95
C ARG A 623 19.92 0.75 5.28
N VAL A 624 20.88 1.39 5.96
CA VAL A 624 22.27 1.52 5.50
C VAL A 624 22.89 0.14 5.29
N GLY A 625 22.68 -0.80 6.22
CA GLY A 625 23.17 -2.17 6.09
C GLY A 625 22.54 -2.94 4.92
N GLU A 626 21.23 -2.80 4.71
CA GLU A 626 20.56 -3.41 3.55
C GLU A 626 21.03 -2.81 2.23
N ALA A 627 21.12 -1.47 2.15
CA ALA A 627 21.58 -0.77 0.94
C ALA A 627 23.04 -1.13 0.61
N GLU A 628 23.90 -1.27 1.62
CA GLU A 628 25.28 -1.77 1.47
C GLU A 628 25.31 -3.17 0.86
N GLN A 629 24.50 -4.10 1.38
CA GLN A 629 24.44 -5.46 0.87
C GLN A 629 23.93 -5.53 -0.57
N ARG A 630 22.87 -4.78 -0.90
CA ARG A 630 22.33 -4.72 -2.28
C ARG A 630 23.37 -4.17 -3.24
N LEU A 631 24.02 -3.05 -2.88
CA LEU A 631 25.08 -2.44 -3.67
C LEU A 631 26.23 -3.42 -3.92
N MET A 632 26.66 -4.17 -2.89
CA MET A 632 27.70 -5.18 -3.02
C MET A 632 27.29 -6.31 -3.96
N GLN A 633 26.07 -6.81 -3.82
CA GLN A 633 25.56 -7.88 -4.68
C GLN A 633 25.49 -7.44 -6.14
N THR A 634 25.03 -6.23 -6.42
CA THR A 634 24.99 -5.69 -7.79
C THR A 634 26.40 -5.48 -8.32
N LEU A 635 27.34 -4.92 -7.54
CA LEU A 635 28.75 -4.79 -7.95
C LEU A 635 29.43 -6.13 -8.27
N GLU A 636 29.08 -7.22 -7.57
CA GLU A 636 29.62 -8.56 -7.83
C GLU A 636 29.01 -9.23 -9.06
N GLN A 637 27.80 -8.82 -9.45
CA GLN A 637 27.07 -9.35 -10.61
C GLN A 637 27.32 -8.54 -11.89
N SER A 638 27.64 -7.25 -11.76
CA SER A 638 28.02 -6.32 -12.82
C SER A 638 29.31 -6.69 -13.52
#